data_AF-A0A7X7IS18-F1
#
_entry.id   AF-A0A7X7IS18-F1
#
_cell.length_a   1.000
_cell.length_b   1.000
_cell.length_c   1.000
_cell.angle_alpha   90.00
_cell.angle_beta   90.00
_cell.angle_gamma   90.00
#
_symmetry.space_group_name_H-M   'P 1'
#
loop_
_entity.id
_entity.type
_entity.pdbx_description
1 polymer ?
#
loop_
_entity_poly.entity_id
_entity_poly.type
_entity_poly.pdbx_seq_one_letter_code
_entity_poly.pdbx_strand_id
1 'polypeptide(L)'
;MSNKHDLRDKRPGKQGSPRGRDDLYDRGPGSAYGVGVGWPTAIGAAGGVLAAWIAADSTGLLVGPLRLALVALLLGVVVVVSRPTWRRLSAIAPAIVGALAVSWLGGGLPAIDVLGVAAILGVIAATAGEERRVWSIVATAAAALALFRLACFSAPLVWTLDQTLGQGMGRLARPFAGHSLWIGGAFGGLDLLVLMAVLYAAWLRATRPPRRARAIYAAVAILLVQAVYLVGLSHALDVAHALPERPVPNSLDPGEYRPTDWKASAEPRDALPWNVPLLAALLQAGVAVAMLRWTRIEPDDRQERDDRVTPGQGQTGQQGRSDSASPAESPARPASAGRLARWLLPIGIVLAAVSVVLSCWSPRAGDLSGKKVLAWSGGYVDVDWNVPTHDALGAHQTGTYGLLPGLVANLGGQWIASDELTDEELKEADVLLVIHPVSEWPDDRLERVEKFVRQGGSLLVSANPMVENEVNERLIATRERSAAGSHTDPESPAEETMLGTNLRPVNRLLRPTGMAFRHDEAFAPTQAWAGALAASTHPAVFGLSQRTRALGLRKSGSIDMPLLARPILIGRWAWSEPGGDRLYSGYVEPDPGEAWGDLVLAAERPLGSGAVVALADTWSLTNLGMADGHEMAGRLLSYLAHRPGSPQATWRQILASLGYAVLLILVVRRPNPWRTVAIVSTLAIVLTIAVLDARAGGPVPATPGTSMAPSESNAARPIAYVDASHLEMGNDRAWSNDGIDGFLLTLARNGYLPLKLHQWNRSRLDQASLLVIMAPRRPFSAGQIEDIRKFVDGGGHVVCMIGATEAAPARTLLDAFQFTLDPSPSPTGSKTPEAEPMGVYPEEFGSFFAMYMLRSEQGRDARVLVASGWPVGCGDDNRQVLVHGYHGQPLVIRRFFGQTHGQIVLIGDSRFALNANHGYYHGELTDSAEDNAHFWRWLFSRIRGGPAWMPPDPQFQNRQTSAPTRREVHR
;
A
#
# COMPACT_ATOMS: atom_id res chain seq x y z
N MET A 1 54.54 -7.62 -32.51
CA MET A 1 55.10 -6.30 -32.15
C MET A 1 54.23 -5.73 -31.05
N SER A 2 54.70 -5.17 -29.94
CA SER A 2 56.06 -4.87 -29.44
C SER A 2 55.82 -3.94 -28.22
N ASN A 3 56.68 -3.74 -27.24
CA ASN A 3 58.09 -4.02 -27.06
C ASN A 3 58.33 -3.71 -25.56
N LYS A 4 58.96 -4.56 -24.76
CA LYS A 4 60.43 -4.71 -24.67
C LYS A 4 61.13 -3.36 -24.78
N HIS A 5 61.88 -2.97 -23.76
CA HIS A 5 63.26 -2.58 -24.06
C HIS A 5 64.19 -2.92 -22.91
N ASP A 6 64.87 -4.04 -23.18
CA ASP A 6 66.27 -4.34 -22.90
C ASP A 6 67.19 -3.10 -23.08
N LEU A 7 68.16 -2.89 -22.17
CA LEU A 7 69.59 -3.16 -22.46
C LEU A 7 70.54 -2.85 -21.28
N ARG A 8 71.53 -3.74 -21.19
CA ARG A 8 72.67 -3.95 -20.25
C ARG A 8 73.71 -2.82 -20.17
N ASP A 9 74.45 -2.74 -19.05
CA ASP A 9 75.88 -3.15 -18.99
C ASP A 9 76.50 -3.31 -17.56
N LYS A 10 77.09 -4.50 -17.31
CA LYS A 10 78.37 -4.87 -16.61
C LYS A 10 78.87 -4.12 -15.35
N ARG A 11 79.26 -4.73 -14.20
CA ARG A 11 80.25 -5.80 -13.83
C ARG A 11 80.27 -5.94 -12.27
N PRO A 12 81.04 -6.84 -11.60
CA PRO A 12 81.31 -8.26 -11.87
C PRO A 12 81.27 -9.18 -10.59
N GLY A 13 81.15 -10.49 -10.81
CA GLY A 13 81.91 -11.51 -10.07
C GLY A 13 81.38 -12.02 -8.72
N LYS A 14 80.86 -13.25 -8.71
CA LYS A 14 81.48 -14.45 -8.09
C LYS A 14 80.44 -15.58 -7.98
N GLN A 15 80.72 -16.68 -8.67
CA GLN A 15 80.13 -17.99 -8.39
C GLN A 15 80.97 -18.69 -7.32
N GLY A 16 80.29 -19.41 -6.42
CA GLY A 16 80.90 -20.33 -5.48
C GLY A 16 79.84 -21.17 -4.78
N SER A 17 79.78 -22.44 -5.15
CA SER A 17 79.28 -23.59 -4.37
C SER A 17 80.54 -24.37 -3.90
N PRO A 18 80.56 -25.36 -2.97
CA PRO A 18 79.50 -26.02 -2.18
C PRO A 18 79.85 -26.31 -0.67
N ARG A 19 78.90 -26.99 0.02
CA ARG A 19 79.01 -27.87 1.22
C ARG A 19 79.09 -27.26 2.64
N GLY A 20 78.25 -27.80 3.53
CA GLY A 20 78.57 -27.96 4.96
C GLY A 20 77.40 -27.82 5.96
N ARG A 21 76.87 -28.98 6.35
CA ARG A 21 76.12 -29.38 7.57
C ARG A 21 75.86 -28.41 8.76
N ASP A 22 74.68 -28.67 9.32
CA ASP A 22 74.24 -28.61 10.73
C ASP A 22 73.95 -27.24 11.37
N ASP A 23 72.67 -26.96 11.67
CA ASP A 23 72.18 -27.05 13.06
C ASP A 23 70.65 -26.89 13.16
N LEU A 24 70.06 -27.81 13.93
CA LEU A 24 68.71 -27.79 14.49
C LEU A 24 68.52 -26.55 15.38
N TYR A 25 67.33 -25.92 15.36
CA TYR A 25 66.55 -25.59 16.58
C TYR A 25 65.11 -25.15 16.20
N ASP A 26 64.15 -25.87 16.79
CA ASP A 26 62.73 -25.56 17.02
C ASP A 26 61.79 -25.13 15.87
N ARG A 27 61.18 -26.14 15.24
CA ARG A 27 59.76 -26.06 14.84
C ARG A 27 58.89 -26.40 16.05
N GLY A 28 58.44 -25.38 16.78
CA GLY A 28 57.32 -25.50 17.70
C GLY A 28 55.99 -25.66 16.93
N PRO A 29 55.10 -26.60 17.30
CA PRO A 29 53.80 -26.77 16.68
C PRO A 29 52.78 -25.81 17.30
N GLY A 30 52.09 -25.02 16.47
CA GLY A 30 50.85 -24.34 16.86
C GLY A 30 50.96 -22.85 17.15
N SER A 31 51.01 -22.02 16.10
CA SER A 31 50.41 -20.69 16.18
C SER A 31 49.98 -20.19 14.78
N ALA A 32 48.87 -19.44 14.77
CA ALA A 32 48.49 -18.47 13.73
C ALA A 32 47.82 -18.94 12.42
N TYR A 33 46.60 -19.49 12.50
CA TYR A 33 45.62 -19.30 11.41
C TYR A 33 44.32 -18.71 11.96
N GLY A 34 44.11 -17.42 11.68
CA GLY A 34 42.85 -16.72 11.82
C GLY A 34 42.83 -15.67 10.73
N VAL A 35 41.87 -15.76 9.81
CA VAL A 35 41.81 -14.89 8.64
C VAL A 35 41.21 -13.54 9.07
N GLY A 36 41.90 -12.44 8.77
CA GLY A 36 41.34 -11.10 8.94
C GLY A 36 40.29 -10.85 7.87
N VAL A 37 39.15 -10.26 8.24
CA VAL A 37 38.10 -9.94 7.26
C VAL A 37 38.60 -8.85 6.31
N GLY A 38 38.62 -9.15 5.01
CA GLY A 38 39.03 -8.20 3.97
C GLY A 38 38.07 -7.02 3.88
N TRP A 39 38.58 -5.86 3.44
CA TRP A 39 37.75 -4.69 3.16
C TRP A 39 36.58 -4.98 2.22
N PRO A 40 36.74 -5.73 1.10
CA PRO A 40 35.62 -6.10 0.25
C PRO A 40 34.54 -6.82 1.03
N THR A 41 34.87 -7.91 1.73
CA THR A 41 33.91 -8.71 2.52
C THR A 41 33.19 -7.89 3.59
N ALA A 42 33.88 -6.96 4.26
CA ALA A 42 33.27 -6.08 5.25
C ALA A 42 32.28 -5.09 4.61
N ILE A 43 32.61 -4.52 3.46
CA ILE A 43 31.71 -3.64 2.69
C ILE A 43 30.51 -4.42 2.16
N GLY A 44 30.73 -5.64 1.65
CA GLY A 44 29.66 -6.53 1.22
C GLY A 44 28.74 -6.93 2.38
N ALA A 45 29.29 -7.24 3.55
CA ALA A 45 28.49 -7.52 4.75
C ALA A 45 27.62 -6.32 5.14
N ALA A 46 28.17 -5.10 5.12
CA ALA A 46 27.42 -3.88 5.36
C ALA A 46 26.33 -3.65 4.30
N GLY A 47 26.63 -3.90 3.03
CA GLY A 47 25.65 -3.86 1.94
C GLY A 47 24.49 -4.85 2.15
N GLY A 48 24.78 -6.07 2.62
CA GLY A 48 23.76 -7.07 2.95
C GLY A 48 22.89 -6.67 4.16
N VAL A 49 23.49 -6.03 5.17
CA VAL A 49 22.77 -5.49 6.33
C VAL A 49 21.87 -4.31 5.93
N LEU A 50 22.39 -3.36 5.15
CA LEU A 50 21.62 -2.24 4.61
C LEU A 50 20.48 -2.73 3.71
N ALA A 51 20.73 -3.73 2.85
CA ALA A 51 19.70 -4.32 2.00
C ALA A 51 18.58 -4.93 2.85
N ALA A 52 18.90 -5.57 3.98
CA ALA A 52 17.89 -6.14 4.88
C ALA A 52 17.05 -5.05 5.56
N TRP A 53 17.64 -3.92 5.99
CA TRP A 53 16.89 -2.81 6.59
C TRP A 53 16.03 -2.05 5.59
N ILE A 54 16.53 -1.81 4.38
CA ILE A 54 15.75 -1.17 3.31
C ILE A 54 14.59 -2.10 2.91
N ALA A 55 14.83 -3.40 2.74
CA ALA A 55 13.78 -4.37 2.46
C ALA A 55 12.72 -4.46 3.58
N ALA A 56 13.12 -4.26 4.83
CA ALA A 56 12.23 -4.28 6.00
C ALA A 56 11.33 -3.03 6.11
N ASP A 57 11.59 -2.02 5.27
CA ASP A 57 10.94 -0.73 5.31
C ASP A 57 11.22 0.01 6.63
N SER A 58 12.49 -0.04 7.07
CA SER A 58 12.96 0.48 8.37
C SER A 58 13.86 1.73 8.24
N THR A 59 14.02 2.26 7.04
CA THR A 59 14.99 3.33 6.73
C THR A 59 14.34 4.66 6.35
N GLY A 60 13.04 4.81 6.60
CA GLY A 60 12.27 5.99 6.25
C GLY A 60 11.30 5.77 5.10
N LEU A 61 10.68 6.86 4.66
CA LEU A 61 9.66 6.86 3.61
C LEU A 61 10.28 6.66 2.23
N LEU A 62 10.17 5.43 1.70
CA LEU A 62 10.56 5.08 0.34
C LEU A 62 9.39 4.44 -0.39
N VAL A 63 9.04 4.96 -1.57
CA VAL A 63 8.05 4.30 -2.43
C VAL A 63 8.56 2.91 -2.84
N GLY A 64 7.67 1.92 -2.89
CA GLY A 64 8.02 0.51 -3.10
C GLY A 64 9.00 0.22 -4.24
N PRO A 65 8.83 0.79 -5.46
CA PRO A 65 9.78 0.58 -6.56
C PRO A 65 11.20 1.08 -6.26
N LEU A 66 11.33 2.26 -5.63
CA LEU A 66 12.63 2.81 -5.23
C LEU A 66 13.30 1.94 -4.16
N ARG A 67 12.52 1.50 -3.17
CA ARG A 67 12.98 0.57 -2.13
C ARG A 67 13.57 -0.71 -2.74
N LEU A 68 12.84 -1.36 -3.65
CA LEU A 68 13.29 -2.58 -4.32
C LEU A 68 14.51 -2.35 -5.21
N ALA A 69 14.58 -1.21 -5.91
CA ALA A 69 15.74 -0.84 -6.72
C ALA A 69 17.02 -0.68 -5.87
N LEU A 70 16.91 -0.02 -4.71
CA LEU A 70 18.02 0.14 -3.77
C LEU A 70 18.46 -1.21 -3.17
N VAL A 71 17.51 -2.08 -2.81
CA VAL A 71 17.82 -3.45 -2.36
C VAL A 71 18.57 -4.22 -3.45
N ALA A 72 18.11 -4.17 -4.70
CA ALA A 72 18.76 -4.83 -5.81
C ALA A 72 20.19 -4.30 -6.06
N LEU A 73 20.39 -2.98 -5.96
CA LEU A 73 21.71 -2.36 -6.11
C LEU A 73 22.68 -2.83 -5.02
N LEU A 74 22.24 -2.82 -3.76
CA LEU A 74 23.06 -3.28 -2.62
C LEU A 74 23.39 -4.77 -2.71
N LEU A 75 22.42 -5.61 -3.11
CA LEU A 75 22.68 -7.02 -3.38
C LEU A 75 23.61 -7.23 -4.59
N GLY A 76 23.53 -6.35 -5.60
CA GLY A 76 24.50 -6.30 -6.70
C GLY A 76 25.93 -6.06 -6.20
N VAL A 77 26.12 -5.11 -5.28
CA VAL A 77 27.41 -4.86 -4.62
C VAL A 77 27.87 -6.10 -3.85
N VAL A 78 26.99 -6.75 -3.08
CA VAL A 78 27.28 -8.01 -2.37
C VAL A 78 27.80 -9.08 -3.32
N VAL A 79 27.11 -9.29 -4.46
CA VAL A 79 27.49 -10.28 -5.47
C VAL A 79 28.85 -9.94 -6.08
N VAL A 80 29.08 -8.68 -6.50
CA VAL A 80 30.35 -8.23 -7.08
C VAL A 80 31.51 -8.42 -6.10
N VAL A 81 31.32 -8.04 -4.84
CA VAL A 81 32.31 -8.19 -3.77
C VAL A 81 32.65 -9.66 -3.51
N SER A 82 31.66 -10.54 -3.55
CA SER A 82 31.86 -11.97 -3.30
C SER A 82 32.70 -12.69 -4.37
N ARG A 83 32.97 -12.01 -5.51
CA ARG A 83 33.74 -12.51 -6.67
C ARG A 83 33.40 -13.97 -7.02
N PRO A 84 32.13 -14.27 -7.31
CA PRO A 84 31.67 -15.64 -7.48
C PRO A 84 32.25 -16.23 -8.76
N THR A 85 32.69 -17.49 -8.69
CA THR A 85 32.99 -18.27 -9.90
C THR A 85 31.69 -18.57 -10.66
N TRP A 86 31.77 -18.95 -11.93
CA TRP A 86 30.60 -19.37 -12.72
C TRP A 86 29.73 -20.43 -12.03
N ARG A 87 30.37 -21.38 -11.34
CA ARG A 87 29.70 -22.42 -10.54
C ARG A 87 28.97 -21.87 -9.31
N ARG A 88 29.43 -20.76 -8.72
CA ARG A 88 28.73 -20.07 -7.62
C ARG A 88 27.59 -19.22 -8.17
N LEU A 89 27.80 -18.54 -9.29
CA LEU A 89 26.77 -17.75 -9.97
C LEU A 89 25.55 -18.60 -10.35
N SER A 90 25.76 -19.85 -10.81
CA SER A 90 24.66 -20.76 -11.13
C SER A 90 23.80 -21.17 -9.92
N ALA A 91 24.32 -21.03 -8.69
CA ALA A 91 23.54 -21.23 -7.47
C ALA A 91 22.88 -19.93 -6.96
N ILE A 92 23.53 -18.78 -7.13
CA ILE A 92 23.03 -17.48 -6.65
C ILE A 92 21.92 -16.92 -7.56
N ALA A 93 22.05 -17.04 -8.88
CA ALA A 93 21.10 -16.46 -9.83
C ALA A 93 19.66 -17.00 -9.64
N PRO A 94 19.43 -18.32 -9.48
CA PRO A 94 18.08 -18.82 -9.18
C PRO A 94 17.50 -18.30 -7.87
N ALA A 95 18.32 -18.06 -6.86
CA ALA A 95 17.87 -17.50 -5.58
C ALA A 95 17.40 -16.04 -5.74
N ILE A 96 18.11 -15.24 -6.55
CA ILE A 96 17.71 -13.88 -6.88
C ILE A 96 16.40 -13.88 -7.66
N VAL A 97 16.30 -14.69 -8.72
CA VAL A 97 15.08 -14.80 -9.54
C VAL A 97 13.90 -15.27 -8.69
N GLY A 98 14.10 -16.28 -7.84
CA GLY A 98 13.08 -16.77 -6.92
C GLY A 98 12.63 -15.70 -5.93
N ALA A 99 13.56 -14.98 -5.30
CA ALA A 99 13.23 -13.90 -4.36
C ALA A 99 12.46 -12.75 -5.02
N LEU A 100 12.85 -12.35 -6.23
CA LEU A 100 12.15 -11.32 -7.01
C LEU A 100 10.74 -11.77 -7.42
N ALA A 101 10.58 -13.02 -7.86
CA ALA A 101 9.28 -13.56 -8.22
C ALA A 101 8.34 -13.61 -7.00
N VAL A 102 8.83 -14.08 -5.86
CA VAL A 102 8.07 -14.16 -4.60
C VAL A 102 7.70 -12.76 -4.07
N SER A 103 8.63 -11.80 -4.11
CA SER A 103 8.36 -10.39 -3.75
C SER A 103 7.29 -9.76 -4.65
N TRP A 104 7.39 -9.96 -5.97
CA TRP A 104 6.43 -9.46 -6.94
C TRP A 104 5.03 -10.06 -6.72
N LEU A 105 4.93 -11.39 -6.59
CA LEU A 105 3.67 -12.08 -6.27
C LEU A 105 3.12 -11.67 -4.92
N GLY A 106 3.97 -11.45 -3.93
CA GLY A 106 3.63 -10.91 -2.61
C GLY A 106 3.17 -9.45 -2.64
N GLY A 107 3.32 -8.74 -3.77
CA GLY A 107 2.98 -7.33 -3.94
C GLY A 107 3.85 -6.37 -3.12
N GLY A 108 5.10 -6.73 -2.85
CA GLY A 108 6.06 -5.86 -2.15
C GLY A 108 5.83 -5.73 -0.64
N LEU A 109 5.30 -6.77 0.00
CA LEU A 109 5.22 -6.82 1.47
C LEU A 109 6.63 -6.85 2.07
N PRO A 110 7.01 -5.92 2.96
CA PRO A 110 8.36 -5.83 3.52
C PRO A 110 8.84 -7.15 4.16
N ALA A 111 7.96 -7.88 4.84
CA ALA A 111 8.30 -9.16 5.45
C ALA A 111 8.78 -10.20 4.41
N ILE A 112 8.19 -10.22 3.21
CA ILE A 112 8.61 -11.10 2.10
C ILE A 112 9.95 -10.65 1.54
N ASP A 113 10.13 -9.34 1.37
CA ASP A 113 11.35 -8.76 0.79
C ASP A 113 12.59 -9.09 1.66
N VAL A 114 12.48 -8.97 2.99
CA VAL A 114 13.58 -9.31 3.91
C VAL A 114 13.86 -10.82 3.92
N LEU A 115 12.83 -11.67 3.83
CA LEU A 115 13.02 -13.11 3.70
C LEU A 115 13.79 -13.44 2.41
N GLY A 116 13.50 -12.75 1.31
CA GLY A 116 14.24 -12.83 0.05
C GLY A 116 15.71 -12.45 0.19
N VAL A 117 15.99 -11.32 0.85
CA VAL A 117 17.36 -10.88 1.15
C VAL A 117 18.09 -11.93 2.00
N ALA A 118 17.46 -12.46 3.05
CA ALA A 118 18.02 -13.50 3.91
C ALA A 118 18.31 -14.81 3.14
N ALA A 119 17.44 -15.18 2.19
CA ALA A 119 17.64 -16.35 1.33
C ALA A 119 18.87 -16.18 0.42
N ILE A 120 19.00 -15.03 -0.24
CA ILE A 120 20.13 -14.71 -1.13
C ILE A 120 21.44 -14.72 -0.34
N LEU A 121 21.50 -14.02 0.80
CA LEU A 121 22.66 -14.01 1.68
C LEU A 121 22.99 -15.41 2.21
N GLY A 122 21.97 -16.23 2.50
CA GLY A 122 22.13 -17.63 2.91
C GLY A 122 22.75 -18.51 1.82
N VAL A 123 22.37 -18.33 0.55
CA VAL A 123 22.97 -19.05 -0.59
C VAL A 123 24.42 -18.60 -0.83
N ILE A 124 24.69 -17.30 -0.71
CA ILE A 124 26.06 -16.77 -0.76
C ILE A 124 26.90 -17.39 0.36
N ALA A 125 26.38 -17.43 1.59
CA ALA A 125 27.03 -18.08 2.71
C ALA A 125 27.26 -19.58 2.48
N ALA A 126 26.30 -20.28 1.88
CA ALA A 126 26.40 -21.72 1.62
C ALA A 126 27.45 -22.08 0.57
N THR A 127 27.72 -21.17 -0.36
CA THR A 127 28.65 -21.38 -1.49
C THR A 127 30.02 -20.72 -1.29
N ALA A 128 30.15 -19.88 -0.26
CA ALA A 128 31.39 -19.22 0.12
C ALA A 128 32.44 -20.22 0.66
N GLY A 129 33.72 -19.90 0.43
CA GLY A 129 34.86 -20.63 1.00
C GLY A 129 35.25 -20.06 2.36
N GLU A 130 36.41 -19.42 2.45
CA GLU A 130 36.95 -18.84 3.69
C GLU A 130 36.01 -17.82 4.36
N GLU A 131 35.21 -17.10 3.58
CA GLU A 131 34.29 -16.07 4.07
C GLU A 131 32.94 -16.62 4.57
N ARG A 132 32.71 -17.94 4.47
CA ARG A 132 31.42 -18.60 4.80
C ARG A 132 30.86 -18.18 6.15
N ARG A 133 31.72 -18.02 7.16
CA ARG A 133 31.29 -17.67 8.51
C ARG A 133 30.79 -16.23 8.62
N VAL A 134 31.40 -15.28 7.91
CA VAL A 134 30.95 -13.88 7.86
C VAL A 134 29.58 -13.80 7.20
N TRP A 135 29.45 -14.39 6.02
CA TRP A 135 28.18 -14.42 5.29
C TRP A 135 27.08 -15.15 6.06
N SER A 136 27.43 -16.20 6.81
CA SER A 136 26.48 -16.90 7.69
C SER A 136 25.99 -16.02 8.85
N ILE A 137 26.86 -15.19 9.44
CA ILE A 137 26.47 -14.22 10.49
C ILE A 137 25.47 -13.21 9.91
N VAL A 138 25.79 -12.63 8.75
CA VAL A 138 24.95 -11.62 8.10
C VAL A 138 23.60 -12.22 7.66
N ALA A 139 23.59 -13.41 7.07
CA ALA A 139 22.37 -14.13 6.70
C ALA A 139 21.50 -14.49 7.93
N THR A 140 22.13 -14.89 9.04
CA THR A 140 21.42 -15.21 10.31
C THR A 140 20.79 -13.94 10.89
N ALA A 141 21.48 -12.80 10.85
CA ALA A 141 20.96 -11.53 11.32
C ALA A 141 19.80 -11.03 10.45
N ALA A 142 19.92 -11.13 9.12
CA ALA A 142 18.83 -10.82 8.19
C ALA A 142 17.61 -11.74 8.38
N ALA A 143 17.82 -13.04 8.59
CA ALA A 143 16.74 -13.98 8.88
C ALA A 143 16.04 -13.70 10.23
N ALA A 144 16.79 -13.25 11.23
CA ALA A 144 16.21 -12.84 12.51
C ALA A 144 15.36 -11.58 12.38
N LEU A 145 15.83 -10.57 11.62
CA LEU A 145 15.03 -9.40 11.28
C LEU A 145 13.75 -9.81 10.53
N ALA A 146 13.85 -10.72 9.56
CA ALA A 146 12.70 -11.21 8.81
C ALA A 146 11.64 -11.86 9.71
N LEU A 147 12.06 -12.70 10.65
CA LEU A 147 11.17 -13.32 11.64
C LEU A 147 10.54 -12.27 12.57
N PHE A 148 11.30 -11.26 12.99
CA PHE A 148 10.81 -10.17 13.81
C PHE A 148 9.75 -9.33 13.08
N ARG A 149 10.01 -8.93 11.82
CA ARG A 149 9.04 -8.19 10.98
C ARG A 149 7.80 -9.02 10.72
N LEU A 150 7.94 -10.31 10.44
CA LEU A 150 6.80 -11.22 10.28
C LEU A 150 5.97 -11.33 11.55
N ALA A 151 6.61 -11.38 12.73
CA ALA A 151 5.92 -11.38 14.00
C ALA A 151 5.18 -10.04 14.27
N CYS A 152 5.81 -8.90 14.01
CA CYS A 152 5.15 -7.58 14.14
C CYS A 152 3.96 -7.44 13.18
N PHE A 153 4.10 -7.96 11.96
CA PHE A 153 3.04 -7.91 10.95
C PHE A 153 1.82 -8.78 11.31
N SER A 154 2.04 -9.94 11.93
CA SER A 154 1.00 -10.97 12.10
C SER A 154 0.49 -11.15 13.53
N ALA A 155 1.25 -10.70 14.54
CA ALA A 155 0.90 -10.81 15.95
C ALA A 155 0.72 -9.42 16.59
N PRO A 156 -0.52 -8.94 16.76
CA PRO A 156 -0.88 -7.73 17.51
C PRO A 156 -0.11 -7.50 18.81
N LEU A 157 0.10 -8.53 19.63
CA LEU A 157 0.88 -8.39 20.88
C LEU A 157 2.35 -8.01 20.62
N VAL A 158 2.97 -8.57 19.59
CA VAL A 158 4.36 -8.25 19.22
C VAL A 158 4.43 -6.84 18.64
N TRP A 159 3.44 -6.45 17.83
CA TRP A 159 3.31 -5.08 17.34
C TRP A 159 3.14 -4.07 18.47
N THR A 160 2.23 -4.30 19.42
CA THR A 160 2.02 -3.41 20.58
C THR A 160 3.29 -3.30 21.43
N LEU A 161 4.05 -4.39 21.57
CA LEU A 161 5.34 -4.36 22.24
C LEU A 161 6.36 -3.49 21.49
N ASP A 162 6.44 -3.62 20.15
CA ASP A 162 7.28 -2.79 19.30
C ASP A 162 6.95 -1.29 19.46
N GLN A 163 5.67 -0.94 19.45
CA GLN A 163 5.22 0.44 19.70
C GLN A 163 5.59 0.94 21.09
N THR A 164 5.40 0.11 22.11
CA THR A 164 5.72 0.48 23.51
C THR A 164 7.21 0.71 23.69
N LEU A 165 8.05 -0.12 23.06
CA LEU A 165 9.50 0.05 23.06
C LEU A 165 9.93 1.31 22.29
N GLY A 166 9.29 1.59 21.15
CA GLY A 166 9.47 2.83 20.38
C GLY A 166 9.20 4.07 21.23
N GLN A 167 8.04 4.12 21.89
CA GLN A 167 7.66 5.22 22.78
C GLN A 167 8.62 5.34 23.97
N GLY A 168 9.08 4.22 24.52
CA GLY A 168 10.11 4.20 25.56
C GLY A 168 11.41 4.85 25.10
N MET A 169 11.87 4.53 23.88
CA MET A 169 13.05 5.14 23.28
C MET A 169 12.86 6.63 23.01
N GLY A 170 11.68 7.06 22.54
CA GLY A 170 11.37 8.48 22.36
C GLY A 170 11.42 9.29 23.65
N ARG A 171 11.00 8.71 24.78
CA ARG A 171 11.14 9.33 26.11
C ARG A 171 12.59 9.46 26.57
N LEU A 172 13.48 8.55 26.15
CA LEU A 172 14.91 8.61 26.48
C LEU A 172 15.64 9.78 25.79
N ALA A 173 15.07 10.37 24.74
CA ALA A 173 15.62 11.56 24.09
C ALA A 173 15.44 12.83 24.94
N ARG A 174 14.41 12.88 25.80
CA ARG A 174 14.01 14.07 26.58
C ARG A 174 15.14 14.73 27.39
N PRO A 175 16.00 14.00 28.12
CA PRO A 175 17.07 14.62 28.91
C PRO A 175 18.11 15.36 28.05
N PHE A 176 18.24 15.00 26.77
CA PHE A 176 19.26 15.54 25.87
C PHE A 176 18.70 16.59 24.92
N ALA A 177 17.46 16.40 24.46
CA ALA A 177 16.80 17.27 23.47
C ALA A 177 15.88 18.34 24.09
N GLY A 178 15.53 18.23 25.38
CA GLY A 178 14.60 19.14 26.06
C GLY A 178 13.12 18.78 25.92
N HIS A 179 12.75 17.99 24.92
CA HIS A 179 11.39 17.50 24.66
C HIS A 179 11.37 16.00 24.41
N SER A 180 10.25 15.34 24.72
CA SER A 180 10.05 13.91 24.42
C SER A 180 9.53 13.73 23.01
N LEU A 181 10.09 12.79 22.27
CA LEU A 181 9.54 12.34 21.00
C LEU A 181 8.42 11.34 21.24
N TRP A 182 7.23 11.59 20.70
CA TRP A 182 6.14 10.63 20.77
C TRP A 182 6.16 9.72 19.54
N ILE A 183 7.12 8.79 19.52
CA ILE A 183 7.41 7.92 18.37
C ILE A 183 6.97 6.46 18.55
N GLY A 184 6.52 5.85 17.45
CA GLY A 184 6.28 4.41 17.35
C GLY A 184 7.52 3.57 17.00
N GLY A 185 7.33 2.29 16.71
CA GLY A 185 8.40 1.35 16.35
C GLY A 185 9.18 1.74 15.09
N ALA A 186 8.49 2.28 14.08
CA ALA A 186 9.08 2.73 12.81
C ALA A 186 10.18 3.80 13.00
N PHE A 187 9.91 4.85 13.77
CA PHE A 187 10.90 5.88 14.12
C PHE A 187 11.80 5.47 15.30
N GLY A 188 11.36 4.54 16.15
CA GLY A 188 12.18 4.02 17.23
C GLY A 188 13.45 3.30 16.75
N GLY A 189 13.47 2.79 15.52
CA GLY A 189 14.63 2.09 14.95
C GLY A 189 14.87 0.71 15.57
N LEU A 190 13.83 0.08 16.13
CA LEU A 190 13.97 -1.23 16.78
C LEU A 190 14.44 -2.32 15.80
N ASP A 191 14.03 -2.23 14.53
CA ASP A 191 14.50 -3.09 13.43
C ASP A 191 16.04 -3.07 13.28
N LEU A 192 16.65 -1.88 13.43
CA LEU A 192 18.10 -1.71 13.39
C LEU A 192 18.76 -2.47 14.56
N LEU A 193 18.21 -2.29 15.76
CA LEU A 193 18.72 -2.91 16.98
C LEU A 193 18.54 -4.43 17.01
N VAL A 194 17.42 -4.97 16.53
CA VAL A 194 17.18 -6.41 16.46
C VAL A 194 18.22 -7.09 15.56
N LEU A 195 18.47 -6.53 14.36
CA LEU A 195 19.49 -7.07 13.47
C LEU A 195 20.88 -6.94 14.10
N MET A 196 21.23 -5.76 14.61
CA MET A 196 22.55 -5.52 15.23
C MET A 196 22.79 -6.40 16.45
N ALA A 197 21.78 -6.67 17.28
CA ALA A 197 21.90 -7.55 18.45
C ALA A 197 22.23 -8.99 18.05
N VAL A 198 21.59 -9.51 16.99
CA VAL A 198 21.86 -10.86 16.47
C VAL A 198 23.22 -10.91 15.79
N LEU A 199 23.56 -9.89 14.99
CA LEU A 199 24.88 -9.74 14.38
C LEU A 199 25.98 -9.71 15.45
N TYR A 200 25.81 -8.88 16.48
CA TYR A 200 26.70 -8.76 17.63
C TYR A 200 26.86 -10.10 18.38
N ALA A 201 25.76 -10.78 18.70
CA ALA A 201 25.82 -12.06 19.41
C ALA A 201 26.51 -13.16 18.58
N ALA A 202 26.22 -13.22 17.28
CA ALA A 202 26.82 -14.19 16.38
C ALA A 202 28.31 -13.89 16.12
N TRP A 203 28.66 -12.61 15.95
CA TRP A 203 30.04 -12.13 15.86
C TRP A 203 30.84 -12.45 17.12
N LEU A 204 30.28 -12.20 18.31
CA LEU A 204 30.95 -12.43 19.59
C LEU A 204 31.24 -13.93 19.84
N ARG A 205 30.32 -14.81 19.39
CA ARG A 205 30.54 -16.27 19.42
C ARG A 205 31.63 -16.71 18.44
N ALA A 206 31.80 -15.99 17.34
CA ALA A 206 32.82 -16.27 16.33
C ALA A 206 34.19 -15.67 16.63
N THR A 207 34.29 -14.76 17.61
CA THR A 207 35.55 -14.11 17.98
C THR A 207 36.37 -14.93 18.98
N ARG A 208 37.70 -14.87 18.85
CA ARG A 208 38.62 -15.43 19.86
C ARG A 208 38.71 -14.54 21.12
N PRO A 209 39.01 -15.12 22.30
CA PRO A 209 39.30 -14.36 23.53
C PRO A 209 40.50 -13.41 23.37
N PRO A 210 40.57 -12.30 24.13
CA PRO A 210 39.61 -11.85 25.15
C PRO A 210 38.34 -11.23 24.55
N ARG A 211 37.17 -11.71 25.00
CA ARG A 211 35.85 -11.32 24.46
C ARG A 211 35.22 -10.14 25.18
N ARG A 212 35.52 -9.93 26.47
CA ARG A 212 34.81 -8.97 27.34
C ARG A 212 34.99 -7.52 26.89
N ALA A 213 36.22 -7.07 26.65
CA ALA A 213 36.46 -5.69 26.21
C ALA A 213 35.78 -5.40 24.87
N ARG A 214 35.92 -6.30 23.89
CA ARG A 214 35.27 -6.19 22.57
C ARG A 214 33.75 -6.17 22.66
N ALA A 215 33.18 -7.01 23.52
CA ALA A 215 31.75 -7.04 23.80
C ALA A 215 31.27 -5.65 24.30
N ILE A 216 31.97 -5.08 25.28
CA ILE A 216 31.63 -3.77 25.86
C ILE A 216 31.73 -2.67 24.79
N TYR A 217 32.86 -2.56 24.08
CA TYR A 217 33.05 -1.50 23.07
C TYR A 217 32.02 -1.56 21.95
N ALA A 218 31.72 -2.76 21.42
CA ALA A 218 30.72 -2.90 20.37
C ALA A 218 29.30 -2.58 20.87
N ALA A 219 28.94 -3.02 22.08
CA ALA A 219 27.64 -2.69 22.67
C ALA A 219 27.49 -1.18 22.91
N VAL A 220 28.53 -0.53 23.45
CA VAL A 220 28.56 0.93 23.65
C VAL A 220 28.45 1.67 22.32
N ALA A 221 29.16 1.23 21.27
CA ALA A 221 29.09 1.86 19.95
C ALA A 221 27.67 1.78 19.34
N ILE A 222 27.03 0.61 19.39
CA ILE A 222 25.66 0.42 18.88
C ILE A 222 24.67 1.33 19.63
N LEU A 223 24.76 1.38 20.96
CA LEU A 223 23.88 2.20 21.80
C LEU A 223 24.15 3.70 21.64
N LEU A 224 25.41 4.10 21.47
CA LEU A 224 25.78 5.50 21.23
C LEU A 224 25.23 6.00 19.89
N VAL A 225 25.36 5.20 18.82
CA VAL A 225 24.78 5.54 17.52
C VAL A 225 23.26 5.66 17.62
N GLN A 226 22.60 4.76 18.36
CA GLN A 226 21.16 4.85 18.60
C GLN A 226 20.78 6.13 19.36
N ALA A 227 21.54 6.51 20.39
CA ALA A 227 21.29 7.74 21.13
C ALA A 227 21.48 8.99 20.26
N VAL A 228 22.55 9.05 19.46
CA VAL A 228 22.81 10.13 18.49
C VAL A 228 21.67 10.24 17.47
N TYR A 229 21.17 9.10 16.98
CA TYR A 229 20.01 9.06 16.09
C TYR A 229 18.76 9.67 16.73
N LEU A 230 18.41 9.28 17.96
CA LEU A 230 17.22 9.78 18.64
C LEU A 230 17.31 11.30 18.91
N VAL A 231 18.50 11.80 19.25
CA VAL A 231 18.74 13.25 19.42
C VAL A 231 18.68 13.99 18.06
N GLY A 232 19.22 13.39 17.01
CA GLY A 232 19.12 13.95 15.66
C GLY A 232 17.66 14.01 15.17
N LEU A 233 16.87 12.97 15.45
CA LEU A 233 15.46 12.91 15.11
C LEU A 233 14.65 14.01 15.82
N SER A 234 14.95 14.30 17.09
CA SER A 234 14.24 15.36 17.83
C SER A 234 14.47 16.77 17.30
N HIS A 235 15.54 16.99 16.54
CA HIS A 235 15.86 18.28 15.90
C HIS A 235 15.62 18.27 14.39
N ALA A 236 15.09 17.18 13.83
CA ALA A 236 14.96 17.04 12.39
C ALA A 236 14.04 18.11 11.79
N LEU A 237 12.96 18.47 12.50
CA LEU A 237 12.07 19.56 12.10
C LEU A 237 12.73 20.93 12.21
N ASP A 238 13.42 21.21 13.31
CA ASP A 238 14.14 22.48 13.49
C ASP A 238 15.14 22.71 12.35
N VAL A 239 15.85 21.66 11.94
CA VAL A 239 16.78 21.68 10.81
C VAL A 239 16.05 21.85 9.48
N ALA A 240 14.89 21.21 9.29
CA ALA A 240 14.08 21.37 8.10
C ALA A 240 13.56 22.82 7.96
N HIS A 241 13.09 23.43 9.05
CA HIS A 241 12.59 24.81 9.06
C HIS A 241 13.71 25.84 8.86
N ALA A 242 14.96 25.51 9.18
CA ALA A 242 16.11 26.35 8.88
C ALA A 242 16.48 26.37 7.38
N LEU A 243 15.93 25.45 6.57
CA LEU A 243 16.13 25.43 5.13
C LEU A 243 15.17 26.41 4.42
N PRO A 244 15.58 27.03 3.29
CA PRO A 244 14.78 28.01 2.57
C PRO A 244 13.37 27.50 2.22
N GLU A 245 12.36 28.37 2.36
CA GLU A 245 10.98 28.08 1.95
C GLU A 245 10.84 28.07 0.43
N ARG A 246 9.93 27.21 -0.06
CA ARG A 246 9.53 27.16 -1.46
C ARG A 246 8.86 28.49 -1.86
N PRO A 247 9.23 29.12 -2.99
CA PRO A 247 8.34 30.09 -3.63
C PRO A 247 7.10 29.36 -4.13
N VAL A 248 5.94 29.64 -3.53
CA VAL A 248 4.65 29.13 -4.03
C VAL A 248 4.51 29.54 -5.50
N PRO A 249 4.38 28.60 -6.45
CA PRO A 249 4.12 28.98 -7.82
C PRO A 249 2.80 29.76 -7.86
N ASN A 250 2.82 31.02 -8.29
CA ASN A 250 1.63 31.76 -8.64
C ASN A 250 1.00 31.11 -9.88
N SER A 251 0.26 30.01 -9.74
CA SER A 251 -0.50 29.42 -10.85
C SER A 251 -1.91 30.02 -10.87
N LEU A 252 -2.01 31.25 -11.36
CA LEU A 252 -3.26 31.86 -11.81
C LEU A 252 -3.49 31.64 -13.31
N ASP A 253 -2.64 30.89 -14.01
CA ASP A 253 -2.79 30.63 -15.45
C ASP A 253 -3.64 29.35 -15.73
N PRO A 254 -4.85 29.48 -16.32
CA PRO A 254 -5.84 28.40 -16.42
C PRO A 254 -5.54 27.27 -17.42
N GLY A 255 -4.45 27.36 -18.20
CA GLY A 255 -4.21 26.48 -19.36
C GLY A 255 -2.91 25.66 -19.34
N GLU A 256 -2.01 25.89 -18.39
CA GLU A 256 -0.67 25.27 -18.44
C GLU A 256 -0.61 24.02 -17.53
N TYR A 257 -0.89 22.84 -18.10
CA TYR A 257 -0.35 21.60 -17.54
C TYR A 257 1.19 21.65 -17.69
N ARG A 258 1.87 22.22 -16.71
CA ARG A 258 3.30 21.94 -16.54
C ARG A 258 3.40 20.59 -15.86
N PRO A 259 4.02 19.57 -16.50
CA PRO A 259 4.44 18.38 -15.78
C PRO A 259 5.22 18.88 -14.57
N THR A 260 4.82 18.47 -13.36
CA THR A 260 5.53 18.84 -12.13
C THR A 260 7.01 18.67 -12.39
N ASP A 261 7.76 19.78 -12.38
CA ASP A 261 9.21 19.75 -12.54
C ASP A 261 9.73 18.66 -11.59
N TRP A 262 10.30 17.59 -12.13
CA TRP A 262 10.88 16.51 -11.32
C TRP A 262 12.01 17.02 -10.41
N LYS A 263 12.53 18.22 -10.69
CA LYS A 263 13.45 18.98 -9.84
C LYS A 263 12.81 19.46 -8.52
N ALA A 264 11.47 19.54 -8.45
CA ALA A 264 10.69 20.08 -7.33
C ALA A 264 10.07 19.01 -6.41
N SER A 265 10.23 17.70 -6.69
CA SER A 265 9.58 16.63 -5.92
C SER A 265 10.41 16.06 -4.76
N ALA A 266 11.56 16.66 -4.45
CA ALA A 266 12.41 16.25 -3.33
C ALA A 266 13.31 17.41 -2.87
N GLU A 267 12.72 18.52 -2.45
CA GLU A 267 13.52 19.50 -1.70
C GLU A 267 13.93 18.87 -0.35
N PRO A 268 15.20 19.02 0.07
CA PRO A 268 15.70 18.40 1.30
C PRO A 268 14.83 18.71 2.52
N ARG A 269 14.19 19.90 2.59
CA ARG A 269 13.30 20.31 3.67
C ARG A 269 12.18 19.30 3.94
N ASP A 270 11.42 18.94 2.91
CA ASP A 270 10.25 18.07 3.06
C ASP A 270 10.64 16.61 3.30
N ALA A 271 11.79 16.18 2.78
CA ALA A 271 12.24 14.79 2.85
C ALA A 271 13.03 14.47 4.13
N LEU A 272 13.67 15.47 4.76
CA LEU A 272 14.63 15.26 5.85
C LEU A 272 14.03 14.51 7.05
N PRO A 273 12.87 14.92 7.64
CA PRO A 273 12.36 14.28 8.85
C PRO A 273 11.98 12.81 8.63
N TRP A 274 11.50 12.47 7.44
CA TRP A 274 11.04 11.12 7.08
C TRP A 274 12.17 10.16 6.72
N ASN A 275 13.39 10.66 6.49
CA ASN A 275 14.54 9.87 6.04
C ASN A 275 15.72 9.87 7.02
N VAL A 276 15.60 10.49 8.20
CA VAL A 276 16.58 10.36 9.30
C VAL A 276 16.90 8.89 9.67
N PRO A 277 15.95 7.93 9.66
CA PRO A 277 16.27 6.53 9.93
C PRO A 277 17.31 5.94 8.95
N LEU A 278 17.42 6.44 7.73
CA LEU A 278 18.47 6.04 6.78
C LEU A 278 19.87 6.41 7.30
N LEU A 279 20.01 7.60 7.90
CA LEU A 279 21.28 8.04 8.50
C LEU A 279 21.67 7.09 9.65
N ALA A 280 20.72 6.71 10.50
CA ALA A 280 20.96 5.74 11.57
C ALA A 280 21.42 4.39 11.01
N ALA A 281 20.78 3.91 9.94
CA ALA A 281 21.17 2.69 9.27
C ALA A 281 22.60 2.76 8.71
N LEU A 282 22.99 3.88 8.08
CA LEU A 282 24.36 4.07 7.58
C LEU A 282 25.40 4.08 8.72
N LEU A 283 25.11 4.76 9.83
CA LEU A 283 25.99 4.79 11.00
C LEU A 283 26.14 3.40 11.64
N GLN A 284 25.03 2.67 11.82
CA GLN A 284 25.05 1.30 12.34
C GLN A 284 25.78 0.32 11.40
N ALA A 285 25.63 0.49 10.08
CA ALA A 285 26.41 -0.26 9.10
C ALA A 285 27.92 0.02 9.25
N GLY A 286 28.31 1.27 9.51
CA GLY A 286 29.69 1.64 9.84
C GLY A 286 30.22 0.93 11.09
N VAL A 287 29.41 0.83 12.14
CA VAL A 287 29.74 0.04 13.35
C VAL A 287 29.91 -1.44 13.01
N ALA A 288 29.04 -2.02 12.18
CA ALA A 288 29.17 -3.40 11.73
C ALA A 288 30.48 -3.65 10.95
N VAL A 289 30.87 -2.72 10.06
CA VAL A 289 32.17 -2.77 9.36
C VAL A 289 33.32 -2.75 10.37
N ALA A 290 33.29 -1.83 11.34
CA ALA A 290 34.32 -1.73 12.37
C ALA A 290 34.43 -3.03 13.19
N MET A 291 33.30 -3.62 13.60
CA MET A 291 33.26 -4.89 14.33
C MET A 291 33.91 -6.03 13.53
N LEU A 292 33.56 -6.16 12.25
CA LEU A 292 34.11 -7.22 11.38
C LEU A 292 35.62 -7.01 11.13
N ARG A 293 36.05 -5.77 10.89
CA ARG A 293 37.46 -5.42 10.62
C ARG A 293 38.35 -5.56 11.86
N TRP A 294 37.81 -5.30 13.05
CA TRP A 294 38.57 -5.37 14.30
C TRP A 294 38.93 -6.80 14.73
N THR A 295 38.37 -7.83 14.08
CA THR A 295 38.47 -9.21 14.55
C THR A 295 38.95 -10.19 13.50
N ARG A 296 39.76 -11.16 13.93
CA ARG A 296 40.05 -12.38 13.17
C ARG A 296 38.98 -13.41 13.50
N ILE A 297 38.26 -13.85 12.47
CA ILE A 297 37.18 -14.82 12.60
C ILE A 297 37.77 -16.21 12.35
N GLU A 298 37.39 -17.16 13.20
CA GLU A 298 37.91 -18.53 13.14
C GLU A 298 37.29 -19.30 11.95
N PRO A 299 38.08 -20.02 11.14
CA PRO A 299 37.54 -20.87 10.07
C PRO A 299 36.57 -21.93 10.61
N ASP A 300 35.70 -22.46 9.76
CA ASP A 300 34.73 -23.50 10.14
C ASP A 300 35.38 -24.90 10.07
N ASP A 301 35.88 -25.40 11.20
CA ASP A 301 36.62 -26.68 11.33
C ASP A 301 35.84 -27.95 10.89
N ARG A 302 34.57 -27.82 10.47
CA ARG A 302 33.72 -28.96 10.11
C ARG A 302 33.91 -29.47 8.68
N GLN A 303 34.41 -28.65 7.76
CA GLN A 303 34.52 -29.02 6.34
C GLN A 303 35.78 -29.83 6.02
N GLU A 304 36.89 -29.61 6.74
CA GLU A 304 38.12 -30.42 6.60
C GLU A 304 37.93 -31.90 6.98
N ARG A 305 36.87 -32.24 7.73
CA ARG A 305 36.58 -33.63 8.13
C ARG A 305 35.82 -34.42 7.07
N ASP A 306 34.96 -33.78 6.28
CA ASP A 306 34.19 -34.45 5.22
C ASP A 306 35.00 -34.56 3.91
N ASP A 307 35.85 -33.57 3.58
CA ASP A 307 36.68 -33.60 2.38
C ASP A 307 37.87 -34.59 2.47
N ARG A 308 38.20 -35.09 3.67
CA ARG A 308 39.19 -36.17 3.85
C ARG A 308 38.62 -37.57 3.59
N VAL A 309 37.33 -37.71 3.32
CA VAL A 309 36.68 -38.99 3.04
C VAL A 309 36.24 -39.01 1.57
N THR A 310 37.18 -39.24 0.66
CA THR A 310 36.89 -39.70 -0.71
C THR A 310 37.89 -40.79 -1.08
N PRO A 311 37.47 -41.91 -1.70
CA PRO A 311 38.23 -43.16 -1.68
C PRO A 311 39.35 -43.14 -2.72
N GLY A 312 40.60 -43.21 -2.24
CA GLY A 312 41.79 -43.43 -3.05
C GLY A 312 42.01 -44.91 -3.34
N GLN A 313 42.17 -45.21 -4.62
CA GLN A 313 42.47 -46.52 -5.21
C GLN A 313 43.74 -47.17 -4.65
N GLY A 314 43.76 -48.49 -4.70
CA GLY A 314 44.77 -49.32 -4.06
C GLY A 314 46.19 -49.15 -4.57
N GLN A 315 47.13 -49.44 -3.68
CA GLN A 315 48.38 -50.12 -4.01
C GLN A 315 48.88 -50.88 -2.77
N THR A 316 49.35 -52.07 -3.09
CA THR A 316 49.82 -53.19 -2.27
C THR A 316 51.15 -52.93 -1.54
N GLY A 317 51.27 -53.53 -0.35
CA GLY A 317 52.52 -54.14 0.12
C GLY A 317 53.36 -53.36 1.13
N GLN A 318 53.30 -53.72 2.41
CA GLN A 318 54.38 -54.44 3.10
C GLN A 318 54.05 -54.65 4.58
N GLN A 319 54.28 -55.88 5.03
CA GLN A 319 54.29 -56.29 6.44
C GLN A 319 55.38 -55.55 7.21
N GLY A 320 55.02 -55.03 8.38
CA GLY A 320 55.94 -54.51 9.39
C GLY A 320 55.29 -54.64 10.76
N ARG A 321 55.73 -55.64 11.50
CA ARG A 321 55.28 -56.04 12.83
C ARG A 321 56.00 -55.19 13.87
N SER A 322 55.30 -54.55 14.79
CA SER A 322 55.79 -54.29 16.15
C SER A 322 54.66 -53.85 17.08
N ASP A 323 54.48 -54.65 18.13
CA ASP A 323 53.59 -54.47 19.25
C ASP A 323 53.91 -53.21 20.07
N SER A 324 52.89 -52.55 20.62
CA SER A 324 52.80 -52.26 22.08
C SER A 324 51.63 -51.32 22.46
N ALA A 325 50.91 -51.77 23.50
CA ALA A 325 50.32 -51.01 24.60
C ALA A 325 49.04 -50.15 24.42
N SER A 326 47.97 -50.72 24.98
CA SER A 326 46.85 -50.11 25.75
C SER A 326 45.80 -49.22 25.06
N PRO A 327 44.49 -49.56 25.19
CA PRO A 327 43.38 -48.71 24.79
C PRO A 327 43.04 -47.72 25.91
N ALA A 328 43.31 -46.43 25.69
CA ALA A 328 42.67 -45.37 26.46
C ALA A 328 41.39 -44.96 25.70
N GLU A 329 40.25 -45.43 26.21
CA GLU A 329 38.92 -45.02 25.78
C GLU A 329 38.80 -43.49 25.76
N SER A 330 38.66 -42.91 24.57
CA SER A 330 38.07 -41.59 24.43
C SER A 330 36.58 -41.69 24.74
N PRO A 331 36.00 -40.81 25.58
CA PRO A 331 34.58 -40.89 25.91
C PRO A 331 33.77 -40.66 24.64
N ALA A 332 33.05 -41.70 24.23
CA ALA A 332 32.10 -41.66 23.13
C ALA A 332 31.10 -40.52 23.39
N ARG A 333 31.14 -39.48 22.56
CA ARG A 333 30.04 -38.51 22.48
C ARG A 333 28.76 -39.29 22.17
N PRO A 334 27.64 -39.05 22.87
CA PRO A 334 26.47 -39.90 22.76
C PRO A 334 25.90 -39.84 21.33
N ALA A 335 25.73 -41.01 20.71
CA ALA A 335 25.17 -41.21 19.36
C ALA A 335 23.72 -40.68 19.20
N SER A 336 23.08 -40.22 20.28
CA SER A 336 21.78 -39.52 20.26
C SER A 336 21.85 -38.12 19.64
N ALA A 337 22.98 -37.39 19.77
CA ALA A 337 23.13 -36.04 19.24
C ALA A 337 23.14 -35.97 17.70
N GLY A 338 23.62 -37.04 17.03
CA GLY A 338 23.64 -37.15 15.57
C GLY A 338 22.30 -37.56 14.94
N ARG A 339 21.39 -38.18 15.71
CA ARG A 339 20.04 -38.51 15.24
C ARG A 339 19.12 -37.30 15.25
N LEU A 340 19.13 -36.50 16.31
CA LEU A 340 18.32 -35.27 16.40
C LEU A 340 18.74 -34.22 15.35
N ALA A 341 20.03 -34.12 15.03
CA ALA A 341 20.53 -33.17 14.04
C ALA A 341 19.94 -33.35 12.63
N ARG A 342 19.62 -34.60 12.24
CA ARG A 342 19.00 -34.93 10.95
C ARG A 342 17.55 -34.44 10.83
N TRP A 343 16.83 -34.35 11.95
CA TRP A 343 15.44 -33.91 11.97
C TRP A 343 15.25 -32.39 12.09
N LEU A 344 16.30 -31.64 12.42
CA LEU A 344 16.19 -30.18 12.62
C LEU A 344 15.76 -29.42 11.37
N LEU A 345 16.15 -29.88 10.17
CA LEU A 345 15.74 -29.27 8.90
C LEU A 345 14.24 -29.49 8.61
N PRO A 346 13.73 -30.75 8.53
CA PRO A 346 12.31 -30.98 8.25
C PRO A 346 11.41 -30.39 9.35
N ILE A 347 11.80 -30.46 10.63
CA ILE A 347 11.06 -29.81 11.72
C ILE A 347 11.00 -28.29 11.50
N GLY A 348 12.11 -27.65 11.11
CA GLY A 348 12.15 -26.22 10.82
C GLY A 348 11.24 -25.82 9.66
N ILE A 349 11.21 -26.62 8.58
CA ILE A 349 10.34 -26.37 7.41
C ILE A 349 8.86 -26.51 7.78
N VAL A 350 8.49 -27.58 8.48
CA VAL A 350 7.10 -27.81 8.91
C VAL A 350 6.66 -26.70 9.87
N LEU A 351 7.50 -26.36 10.84
CA LEU A 351 7.20 -25.29 11.79
C LEU A 351 7.07 -23.92 11.11
N ALA A 352 7.91 -23.62 10.11
CA ALA A 352 7.79 -22.42 9.29
C ALA A 352 6.44 -22.34 8.58
N ALA A 353 6.04 -23.41 7.88
CA ALA A 353 4.76 -23.46 7.18
C ALA A 353 3.58 -23.30 8.15
N VAL A 354 3.55 -24.09 9.24
CA VAL A 354 2.47 -24.05 10.23
C VAL A 354 2.37 -22.68 10.90
N SER A 355 3.50 -22.04 11.22
CA SER A 355 3.49 -20.72 11.88
C SER A 355 2.85 -19.64 11.01
N VAL A 356 3.15 -19.63 9.70
CA VAL A 356 2.54 -18.68 8.75
C VAL A 356 1.06 -18.99 8.52
N VAL A 357 0.70 -20.26 8.39
CA VAL A 357 -0.71 -20.68 8.28
C VAL A 357 -1.50 -20.21 9.49
N LEU A 358 -0.96 -20.42 10.70
CA LEU A 358 -1.60 -19.99 11.93
C LEU A 358 -1.74 -18.47 12.05
N SER A 359 -0.79 -17.68 11.56
CA SER A 359 -0.77 -16.23 11.76
C SER A 359 -1.42 -15.42 10.64
N CYS A 360 -1.53 -15.98 9.43
CA CYS A 360 -1.96 -15.22 8.23
C CYS A 360 -3.19 -15.81 7.52
N TRP A 361 -3.48 -17.11 7.63
CA TRP A 361 -4.55 -17.72 6.84
C TRP A 361 -5.92 -17.62 7.52
N SER A 362 -6.96 -17.15 6.84
CA SER A 362 -8.32 -17.09 7.38
C SER A 362 -9.33 -17.81 6.49
N PRO A 363 -10.31 -18.53 7.07
CA PRO A 363 -11.51 -18.95 6.36
C PRO A 363 -12.27 -17.71 5.85
N ARG A 364 -12.86 -17.80 4.65
CA ARG A 364 -13.55 -16.67 4.02
C ARG A 364 -15.05 -16.77 4.18
N ALA A 365 -15.68 -15.62 4.39
CA ALA A 365 -17.06 -15.41 3.99
C ALA A 365 -17.05 -14.74 2.61
N GLY A 366 -17.68 -15.38 1.63
CA GLY A 366 -17.62 -14.99 0.22
C GLY A 366 -18.65 -13.95 -0.20
N ASP A 367 -19.60 -13.62 0.67
CA ASP A 367 -20.73 -12.73 0.39
C ASP A 367 -21.43 -12.29 1.70
N LEU A 368 -22.62 -11.71 1.61
CA LEU A 368 -23.54 -11.39 2.70
C LEU A 368 -24.85 -12.20 2.59
N SER A 369 -24.84 -13.34 1.91
CA SER A 369 -26.04 -14.13 1.63
C SER A 369 -26.76 -14.53 2.93
N GLY A 370 -28.01 -14.10 3.08
CA GLY A 370 -28.84 -14.40 4.26
C GLY A 370 -28.45 -13.62 5.52
N LYS A 371 -27.61 -12.58 5.38
CA LYS A 371 -27.18 -11.71 6.49
C LYS A 371 -27.93 -10.39 6.52
N LYS A 372 -28.13 -9.86 7.73
CA LYS A 372 -28.81 -8.58 7.97
C LYS A 372 -27.84 -7.54 8.55
N VAL A 373 -27.74 -6.41 7.87
CA VAL A 373 -26.99 -5.22 8.32
C VAL A 373 -27.99 -4.17 8.78
N LEU A 374 -28.00 -3.89 10.08
CA LEU A 374 -28.76 -2.83 10.70
C LEU A 374 -27.90 -1.57 10.76
N ALA A 375 -28.40 -0.44 10.29
CA ALA A 375 -27.73 0.85 10.33
C ALA A 375 -28.54 1.85 11.14
N TRP A 376 -27.84 2.59 11.99
CA TRP A 376 -28.46 3.68 12.75
C TRP A 376 -28.64 4.93 11.88
N SER A 377 -29.83 5.52 11.90
CA SER A 377 -30.20 6.69 11.06
C SER A 377 -30.41 8.01 11.82
N GLY A 378 -30.42 8.01 13.17
CA GLY A 378 -30.92 9.14 13.99
C GLY A 378 -29.94 10.26 14.38
N GLY A 379 -29.04 10.74 13.49
CA GLY A 379 -28.08 11.84 13.80
C GLY A 379 -28.62 13.26 13.53
N TYR A 380 -28.25 14.24 14.39
CA TYR A 380 -28.65 15.66 14.27
C TYR A 380 -27.92 16.43 13.14
N VAL A 381 -26.90 15.82 12.53
CA VAL A 381 -26.25 16.31 11.31
C VAL A 381 -26.33 15.19 10.29
N ASP A 382 -26.89 15.50 9.12
CA ASP A 382 -27.36 14.57 8.08
C ASP A 382 -26.41 13.39 7.82
N VAL A 383 -26.70 12.22 8.41
CA VAL A 383 -26.31 10.95 7.77
C VAL A 383 -27.20 10.83 6.54
N ASP A 384 -26.74 11.45 5.46
CA ASP A 384 -27.50 11.58 4.23
C ASP A 384 -27.52 10.24 3.47
N TRP A 385 -28.61 9.49 3.64
CA TRP A 385 -28.88 8.23 2.94
C TRP A 385 -29.42 8.42 1.51
N ASN A 386 -29.40 9.65 0.98
CA ASN A 386 -29.82 9.92 -0.38
C ASN A 386 -28.85 9.31 -1.39
N VAL A 387 -29.43 8.84 -2.48
CA VAL A 387 -28.73 8.45 -3.69
C VAL A 387 -28.54 9.69 -4.57
N PRO A 388 -27.42 9.80 -5.31
CA PRO A 388 -27.27 10.85 -6.32
C PRO A 388 -28.42 10.85 -7.34
N THR A 389 -29.14 11.95 -7.48
CA THR A 389 -30.23 12.12 -8.46
C THR A 389 -29.82 12.98 -9.64
N HIS A 390 -30.55 12.85 -10.75
CA HIS A 390 -30.38 13.74 -11.90
C HIS A 390 -30.67 15.19 -11.50
N ASP A 391 -30.00 16.13 -12.18
CA ASP A 391 -30.19 17.58 -12.05
C ASP A 391 -29.75 18.19 -10.70
N ALA A 392 -29.46 17.36 -9.69
CA ALA A 392 -28.77 17.74 -8.46
C ALA A 392 -27.24 17.66 -8.65
N LEU A 393 -26.65 18.71 -9.22
CA LEU A 393 -25.20 18.85 -9.49
C LEU A 393 -24.50 19.59 -8.34
N GLY A 394 -23.17 19.47 -8.22
CA GLY A 394 -22.42 20.05 -7.10
C GLY A 394 -21.88 18.98 -6.14
N ALA A 395 -20.82 19.32 -5.38
CA ALA A 395 -20.29 18.46 -4.34
C ALA A 395 -21.24 18.29 -3.14
N HIS A 396 -22.14 19.24 -2.94
CA HIS A 396 -23.04 19.30 -1.78
C HIS A 396 -24.43 18.66 -2.01
N GLN A 397 -24.76 18.28 -3.25
CA GLN A 397 -26.10 17.78 -3.63
C GLN A 397 -26.09 16.31 -4.06
N THR A 398 -25.19 15.50 -3.51
CA THR A 398 -24.91 14.14 -4.04
C THR A 398 -25.45 13.00 -3.20
N GLY A 399 -25.97 13.26 -2.00
CA GLY A 399 -26.09 12.19 -1.02
C GLY A 399 -24.72 11.78 -0.46
N THR A 400 -24.68 11.28 0.78
CA THR A 400 -23.42 10.83 1.39
C THR A 400 -23.29 9.31 1.41
N TYR A 401 -24.31 8.56 1.80
CA TYR A 401 -24.23 7.10 2.05
C TYR A 401 -25.27 6.25 1.31
N GLY A 402 -26.12 6.85 0.46
CA GLY A 402 -27.25 6.16 -0.17
C GLY A 402 -26.93 4.98 -1.09
N LEU A 403 -25.70 4.83 -1.57
CA LEU A 403 -25.26 3.66 -2.35
C LEU A 403 -24.87 2.46 -1.49
N LEU A 404 -24.63 2.65 -0.18
CA LEU A 404 -24.15 1.59 0.71
C LEU A 404 -25.17 0.45 0.90
N PRO A 405 -26.48 0.73 1.06
CA PRO A 405 -27.51 -0.31 1.03
C PRO A 405 -27.47 -1.13 -0.27
N GLY A 406 -27.23 -0.47 -1.41
CA GLY A 406 -27.09 -1.13 -2.71
C GLY A 406 -25.90 -2.08 -2.74
N LEU A 407 -24.73 -1.67 -2.21
CA LEU A 407 -23.58 -2.57 -2.08
C LEU A 407 -23.90 -3.80 -1.21
N VAL A 408 -24.55 -3.63 -0.06
CA VAL A 408 -24.97 -4.74 0.82
C VAL A 408 -25.89 -5.71 0.07
N ALA A 409 -26.85 -5.18 -0.69
CA ALA A 409 -27.78 -5.97 -1.47
C ALA A 409 -27.10 -6.69 -2.66
N ASN A 410 -26.17 -6.04 -3.37
CA ASN A 410 -25.33 -6.67 -4.40
C ASN A 410 -24.42 -7.78 -3.84
N LEU A 411 -24.12 -7.74 -2.53
CA LEU A 411 -23.43 -8.80 -1.82
C LEU A 411 -24.38 -9.90 -1.30
N GLY A 412 -25.69 -9.82 -1.53
CA GLY A 412 -26.69 -10.79 -1.08
C GLY A 412 -27.24 -10.56 0.33
N GLY A 413 -26.85 -9.46 0.99
CA GLY A 413 -27.32 -9.08 2.31
C GLY A 413 -28.61 -8.25 2.29
N GLN A 414 -29.22 -8.12 3.47
CA GLN A 414 -30.38 -7.26 3.71
C GLN A 414 -29.97 -6.03 4.50
N TRP A 415 -30.46 -4.87 4.09
CA TRP A 415 -30.25 -3.61 4.78
C TRP A 415 -31.48 -3.23 5.60
N ILE A 416 -31.27 -2.80 6.84
CA ILE A 416 -32.29 -2.32 7.76
C ILE A 416 -31.81 -0.98 8.31
N ALA A 417 -32.63 0.07 8.21
CA ALA A 417 -32.36 1.36 8.85
C ALA A 417 -33.24 1.49 10.11
N SER A 418 -32.69 2.01 11.21
CA SER A 418 -33.42 2.22 12.46
C SER A 418 -32.97 3.49 13.18
N ASP A 419 -33.94 4.26 13.67
CA ASP A 419 -33.72 5.46 14.48
C ASP A 419 -33.63 5.14 15.98
N GLU A 420 -34.23 4.02 16.42
CA GLU A 420 -34.43 3.70 17.83
C GLU A 420 -33.48 2.60 18.37
N LEU A 421 -33.09 1.67 17.50
CA LEU A 421 -32.35 0.44 17.84
C LEU A 421 -33.08 -0.37 18.93
N THR A 422 -34.25 -0.92 18.56
CA THR A 422 -35.08 -1.75 19.46
C THR A 422 -34.43 -3.13 19.70
N ASP A 423 -34.84 -3.81 20.76
CA ASP A 423 -34.32 -5.16 21.08
C ASP A 423 -34.66 -6.17 19.97
N GLU A 424 -35.84 -6.05 19.34
CA GLU A 424 -36.27 -6.89 18.22
C GLU A 424 -35.39 -6.70 16.99
N GLU A 425 -35.12 -5.45 16.59
CA GLU A 425 -34.26 -5.13 15.45
C GLU A 425 -32.84 -5.63 15.67
N LEU A 426 -32.28 -5.37 16.86
CA LEU A 426 -30.93 -5.83 17.21
C LEU A 426 -30.84 -7.35 17.23
N LYS A 427 -31.88 -8.05 17.69
CA LYS A 427 -31.90 -9.52 17.73
C LYS A 427 -31.93 -10.15 16.34
N GLU A 428 -32.53 -9.48 15.35
CA GLU A 428 -32.56 -9.95 13.97
C GLU A 428 -31.30 -9.59 13.16
N ALA A 429 -30.51 -8.61 13.61
CA ALA A 429 -29.32 -8.16 12.91
C ALA A 429 -28.11 -9.07 13.14
N ASP A 430 -27.25 -9.21 12.14
CA ASP A 430 -25.91 -9.80 12.30
C ASP A 430 -24.87 -8.71 12.59
N VAL A 431 -25.03 -7.53 11.97
CA VAL A 431 -24.12 -6.38 12.08
C VAL A 431 -24.92 -5.12 12.36
N LEU A 432 -24.49 -4.35 13.36
CA LEU A 432 -24.91 -2.97 13.59
C LEU A 432 -23.84 -2.00 13.07
N LEU A 433 -24.24 -1.09 12.19
CA LEU A 433 -23.41 0.00 11.66
C LEU A 433 -23.82 1.32 12.31
N VAL A 434 -22.83 2.02 12.87
CA VAL A 434 -23.00 3.36 13.44
C VAL A 434 -21.95 4.28 12.83
N ILE A 435 -22.42 5.31 12.11
CA ILE A 435 -21.56 6.32 11.49
C ILE A 435 -21.69 7.61 12.31
N HIS A 436 -20.60 7.98 12.97
CA HIS A 436 -20.37 9.26 13.64
C HIS A 436 -21.59 9.81 14.43
N PRO A 437 -21.99 9.16 15.55
CA PRO A 437 -23.10 9.65 16.35
C PRO A 437 -22.74 10.99 17.01
N VAL A 438 -23.52 12.04 16.72
CA VAL A 438 -23.28 13.41 17.21
C VAL A 438 -24.01 13.72 18.52
N SER A 439 -25.08 12.99 18.84
CA SER A 439 -25.89 13.17 20.05
C SER A 439 -25.56 12.13 21.10
N GLU A 440 -25.64 12.51 22.38
CA GLU A 440 -25.50 11.54 23.45
C GLU A 440 -26.64 10.51 23.40
N TRP A 441 -26.26 9.23 23.47
CA TRP A 441 -27.23 8.16 23.55
C TRP A 441 -27.60 7.90 25.01
N PRO A 442 -28.89 7.68 25.30
CA PRO A 442 -29.36 7.17 26.58
C PRO A 442 -28.64 5.88 27.00
N ASP A 443 -28.43 5.70 28.31
CA ASP A 443 -27.71 4.54 28.84
C ASP A 443 -28.40 3.22 28.50
N ASP A 444 -29.73 3.18 28.48
CA ASP A 444 -30.50 1.98 28.08
C ASP A 444 -30.21 1.55 26.63
N ARG A 445 -30.03 2.51 25.72
CA ARG A 445 -29.65 2.21 24.32
C ARG A 445 -28.23 1.65 24.25
N LEU A 446 -27.30 2.24 25.00
CA LEU A 446 -25.92 1.75 25.06
C LEU A 446 -25.86 0.33 25.64
N GLU A 447 -26.64 0.04 26.67
CA GLU A 447 -26.77 -1.29 27.26
C GLU A 447 -27.37 -2.30 26.28
N ARG A 448 -28.39 -1.93 25.49
CA ARG A 448 -28.95 -2.79 24.43
C ARG A 448 -27.90 -3.15 23.39
N VAL A 449 -27.13 -2.16 22.91
CA VAL A 449 -26.07 -2.40 21.92
C VAL A 449 -24.94 -3.26 22.51
N GLU A 450 -24.52 -3.01 23.74
CA GLU A 450 -23.52 -3.85 24.41
C GLU A 450 -24.02 -5.30 24.57
N LYS A 451 -25.28 -5.49 24.97
CA LYS A 451 -25.92 -6.81 25.08
C LYS A 451 -25.95 -7.54 23.75
N PHE A 452 -26.36 -6.85 22.68
CA PHE A 452 -26.34 -7.37 21.30
C PHE A 452 -24.95 -7.90 20.92
N VAL A 453 -23.90 -7.10 21.11
CA VAL A 453 -22.52 -7.51 20.77
C VAL A 453 -22.08 -8.70 21.63
N ARG A 454 -22.33 -8.66 22.94
CA ARG A 454 -21.95 -9.76 23.84
C ARG A 454 -22.62 -11.09 23.49
N GLN A 455 -23.83 -11.05 22.93
CA GLN A 455 -24.61 -12.22 22.52
C GLN A 455 -24.20 -12.79 21.16
N GLY A 456 -23.32 -12.12 20.41
CA GLY A 456 -22.77 -12.62 19.14
C GLY A 456 -22.86 -11.64 17.98
N GLY A 457 -23.62 -10.56 18.12
CA GLY A 457 -23.71 -9.49 17.12
C GLY A 457 -22.38 -8.76 16.93
N SER A 458 -22.21 -8.15 15.76
CA SER A 458 -21.03 -7.32 15.46
C SER A 458 -21.37 -5.85 15.37
N LEU A 459 -20.49 -4.99 15.87
CA LEU A 459 -20.63 -3.54 15.79
C LEU A 459 -19.51 -2.96 14.93
N LEU A 460 -19.87 -2.21 13.88
CA LEU A 460 -18.97 -1.36 13.12
C LEU A 460 -19.25 0.10 13.48
N VAL A 461 -18.27 0.77 14.07
CA VAL A 461 -18.31 2.20 14.38
C VAL A 461 -17.30 2.92 13.49
N SER A 462 -17.78 3.89 12.73
CA SER A 462 -16.94 4.75 11.89
C SER A 462 -17.09 6.20 12.32
N ALA A 463 -15.99 6.94 12.42
CA ALA A 463 -16.00 8.35 12.80
C ALA A 463 -14.85 9.11 12.15
N ASN A 464 -15.12 10.36 11.76
CA ASN A 464 -14.12 11.28 11.23
C ASN A 464 -13.69 12.28 12.32
N PRO A 465 -12.43 12.71 12.39
CA PRO A 465 -12.02 13.82 13.26
C PRO A 465 -12.68 15.17 12.95
N MET A 466 -13.24 15.37 11.75
CA MET A 466 -13.95 16.60 11.34
C MET A 466 -15.27 16.29 10.58
N VAL A 467 -16.36 16.99 10.90
CA VAL A 467 -17.59 16.97 10.07
C VAL A 467 -17.51 18.12 9.06
N GLU A 468 -17.23 17.77 7.79
CA GLU A 468 -16.93 18.69 6.69
C GLU A 468 -18.11 19.61 6.28
N ASN A 469 -19.35 19.17 6.53
CA ASN A 469 -20.54 19.83 5.97
C ASN A 469 -20.97 21.11 6.70
N GLU A 470 -20.83 21.19 8.03
CA GLU A 470 -21.25 22.40 8.78
C GLU A 470 -20.21 23.53 8.72
N VAL A 471 -18.95 23.17 8.51
CA VAL A 471 -17.83 24.11 8.58
C VAL A 471 -17.81 25.03 7.36
N ASN A 472 -18.04 24.49 6.15
CA ASN A 472 -18.02 25.29 4.93
C ASN A 472 -19.16 26.32 4.87
N GLU A 473 -20.40 25.96 5.22
CA GLU A 473 -21.55 26.88 5.18
C GLU A 473 -21.42 28.03 6.17
N ARG A 474 -20.97 27.74 7.40
CA ARG A 474 -20.75 28.79 8.41
C ARG A 474 -19.54 29.66 8.08
N LEU A 475 -18.47 29.12 7.52
CA LEU A 475 -17.31 29.92 7.08
C LEU A 475 -17.64 30.84 5.91
N ILE A 476 -18.40 30.36 4.93
CA ILE A 476 -18.91 31.20 3.83
C ILE A 476 -19.78 32.31 4.42
N ALA A 477 -20.74 31.97 5.28
CA ALA A 477 -21.62 32.94 5.93
C ALA A 477 -20.89 33.92 6.88
N THR A 478 -19.72 33.54 7.41
CA THR A 478 -18.90 34.39 8.30
C THR A 478 -17.95 35.29 7.50
N ARG A 479 -17.42 34.79 6.36
CA ARG A 479 -16.68 35.61 5.38
C ARG A 479 -17.59 36.64 4.73
N GLU A 480 -18.80 36.26 4.34
CA GLU A 480 -19.80 37.18 3.78
C GLU A 480 -20.25 38.22 4.80
N ARG A 481 -20.41 37.84 6.08
CA ARG A 481 -20.71 38.81 7.16
C ARG A 481 -19.54 39.74 7.48
N SER A 482 -18.31 39.24 7.47
CA SER A 482 -17.11 40.07 7.68
C SER A 482 -16.82 41.01 6.50
N ALA A 483 -17.20 40.63 5.28
CA ALA A 483 -17.11 41.48 4.11
C ALA A 483 -18.22 42.54 4.04
N ALA A 484 -19.32 42.37 4.79
CA ALA A 484 -20.52 43.20 4.68
C ALA A 484 -20.76 44.21 5.83
N GLY A 485 -19.92 44.31 6.87
CA GLY A 485 -20.23 45.19 8.01
C GLY A 485 -19.04 45.65 8.86
N SER A 486 -18.87 46.97 8.92
CA SER A 486 -18.03 47.71 9.87
C SER A 486 -18.55 47.68 11.31
N HIS A 487 -17.62 47.79 12.26
CA HIS A 487 -17.78 48.11 13.70
C HIS A 487 -18.10 46.98 14.70
N THR A 488 -17.02 46.60 15.39
CA THR A 488 -16.86 46.25 16.82
C THR A 488 -18.09 46.34 17.74
N ASP A 489 -18.35 45.23 18.43
CA ASP A 489 -18.93 45.19 19.78
C ASP A 489 -18.12 44.18 20.63
N PRO A 490 -17.37 44.60 21.68
CA PRO A 490 -16.41 43.75 22.38
C PRO A 490 -16.94 43.06 23.67
N GLU A 491 -18.25 42.89 23.85
CA GLU A 491 -18.81 42.25 25.07
C GLU A 491 -20.00 41.30 24.81
N SER A 492 -19.89 40.42 23.82
CA SER A 492 -20.63 39.15 23.83
C SER A 492 -19.67 38.07 24.33
N PRO A 493 -20.04 37.27 25.35
CA PRO A 493 -19.25 36.08 25.66
C PRO A 493 -19.26 35.25 24.39
N ALA A 494 -18.07 35.02 23.85
CA ALA A 494 -17.88 34.24 22.65
C ALA A 494 -18.64 32.92 22.82
N GLU A 495 -19.65 32.69 21.98
CA GLU A 495 -20.05 31.34 21.57
C GLU A 495 -18.91 30.72 20.73
N GLU A 496 -17.66 30.78 21.23
CA GLU A 496 -16.47 30.07 20.77
C GLU A 496 -16.49 28.60 21.23
N THR A 497 -17.68 28.06 21.51
CA THR A 497 -17.84 26.67 21.94
C THR A 497 -18.48 25.89 20.81
N MET A 498 -17.72 24.96 20.22
CA MET A 498 -18.12 23.93 19.23
C MET A 498 -17.76 24.18 17.76
N LEU A 499 -16.54 24.63 17.45
CA LEU A 499 -15.93 24.44 16.12
C LEU A 499 -15.12 23.12 15.99
N GLY A 500 -15.14 22.28 17.04
CA GLY A 500 -14.54 20.95 17.06
C GLY A 500 -15.58 19.85 17.16
N THR A 501 -15.41 18.79 16.38
CA THR A 501 -16.24 17.58 16.33
C THR A 501 -16.32 16.93 17.70
N ASN A 502 -17.53 16.79 18.25
CA ASN A 502 -17.72 16.17 19.56
C ASN A 502 -17.58 14.64 19.46
N LEU A 503 -16.39 14.11 19.74
CA LEU A 503 -16.13 12.66 19.78
C LEU A 503 -16.66 11.97 21.05
N ARG A 504 -17.25 12.70 22.02
CA ARG A 504 -17.73 12.11 23.28
C ARG A 504 -18.80 11.04 23.07
N PRO A 505 -19.84 11.22 22.23
CA PRO A 505 -20.88 10.20 22.08
C PRO A 505 -20.34 8.91 21.47
N VAL A 506 -19.52 9.02 20.42
CA VAL A 506 -18.91 7.85 19.78
C VAL A 506 -17.94 7.12 20.73
N ASN A 507 -17.17 7.86 21.53
CA ASN A 507 -16.27 7.25 22.52
C ASN A 507 -17.03 6.64 23.71
N ARG A 508 -18.21 7.15 24.07
CA ARG A 508 -19.09 6.52 25.07
C ARG A 508 -19.59 5.15 24.58
N LEU A 509 -19.92 5.02 23.29
CA LEU A 509 -20.27 3.75 22.66
C LEU A 509 -19.10 2.74 22.68
N LEU A 510 -17.87 3.20 22.47
CA LEU A 510 -16.68 2.34 22.47
C LEU A 510 -16.14 2.00 23.87
N ARG A 511 -16.60 2.67 24.92
CA ARG A 511 -16.09 2.53 26.30
C ARG A 511 -15.95 1.07 26.78
N PRO A 512 -16.89 0.13 26.51
CA PRO A 512 -16.75 -1.27 26.94
C PRO A 512 -15.54 -2.01 26.34
N THR A 513 -15.04 -1.52 25.21
CA THR A 513 -13.90 -2.11 24.49
C THR A 513 -12.55 -1.59 24.98
N GLY A 514 -12.55 -0.40 25.60
CA GLY A 514 -11.35 0.37 25.95
C GLY A 514 -10.71 1.10 24.77
N MET A 515 -11.26 1.01 23.56
CA MET A 515 -10.84 1.80 22.41
C MET A 515 -11.45 3.20 22.47
N ALA A 516 -10.76 4.21 21.94
CA ALA A 516 -11.30 5.56 21.79
C ALA A 516 -10.71 6.24 20.55
N PHE A 517 -11.54 7.00 19.82
CA PHE A 517 -11.05 7.94 18.82
C PHE A 517 -10.37 9.11 19.52
N ARG A 518 -9.17 9.42 19.09
CA ARG A 518 -8.41 10.58 19.54
C ARG A 518 -8.97 11.82 18.86
N HIS A 519 -8.88 12.96 19.56
CA HIS A 519 -9.23 14.25 18.98
C HIS A 519 -8.01 14.81 18.23
N ASP A 520 -7.70 14.18 17.10
CA ASP A 520 -6.61 14.53 16.22
C ASP A 520 -6.94 14.24 14.74
N GLU A 521 -6.27 14.94 13.83
CA GLU A 521 -6.21 14.54 12.42
C GLU A 521 -4.86 13.87 12.13
N ALA A 522 -4.92 12.66 11.58
CA ALA A 522 -3.75 11.90 11.22
C ALA A 522 -3.37 12.20 9.75
N PHE A 523 -2.14 12.64 9.55
CA PHE A 523 -1.61 13.00 8.25
C PHE A 523 -0.49 12.06 7.82
N ALA A 524 -0.40 11.84 6.51
CA ALA A 524 0.73 11.19 5.87
C ALA A 524 1.52 12.20 5.03
N PRO A 525 2.85 12.06 4.91
CA PRO A 525 3.67 12.93 4.06
C PRO A 525 3.31 12.78 2.58
N THR A 526 2.73 11.64 2.24
CA THR A 526 2.27 11.32 0.89
C THR A 526 0.77 11.46 0.78
N GLN A 527 0.30 11.89 -0.38
CA GLN A 527 -1.13 12.06 -0.62
C GLN A 527 -1.88 10.73 -0.49
N ALA A 528 -3.07 10.81 0.12
CA ALA A 528 -3.97 9.69 0.35
C ALA A 528 -3.35 8.51 1.09
N TRP A 529 -2.22 8.69 1.80
CA TRP A 529 -1.43 7.66 2.52
C TRP A 529 -0.49 6.78 1.67
N ALA A 530 -0.03 7.26 0.51
CA ALA A 530 0.67 6.44 -0.49
C ALA A 530 2.03 5.92 0.03
N GLY A 531 2.15 4.61 0.22
CA GLY A 531 3.35 4.01 0.82
C GLY A 531 3.50 4.28 2.31
N ALA A 532 2.50 4.90 2.93
CA ALA A 532 2.43 5.25 4.35
C ALA A 532 1.33 4.43 5.07
N LEU A 533 0.90 3.30 4.51
CA LEU A 533 -0.05 2.37 5.14
C LEU A 533 0.59 1.01 5.38
N ALA A 534 0.21 0.39 6.49
CA ALA A 534 0.37 -1.03 6.75
C ALA A 534 -0.94 -1.66 7.21
N ALA A 535 -1.45 -2.59 6.40
CA ALA A 535 -2.48 -3.53 6.81
C ALA A 535 -1.90 -4.65 7.67
N SER A 536 -2.68 -5.14 8.64
CA SER A 536 -2.38 -6.36 9.39
C SER A 536 -2.86 -7.62 8.65
N THR A 537 -2.75 -8.78 9.30
CA THR A 537 -3.32 -10.05 8.82
C THR A 537 -4.85 -10.15 8.95
N HIS A 538 -5.54 -9.04 9.23
CA HIS A 538 -6.99 -9.02 9.34
C HIS A 538 -7.67 -9.31 7.99
N PRO A 539 -8.68 -10.21 7.90
CA PRO A 539 -9.28 -10.64 6.63
C PRO A 539 -9.86 -9.51 5.76
N ALA A 540 -10.28 -8.41 6.40
CA ALA A 540 -10.80 -7.24 5.69
C ALA A 540 -9.78 -6.51 4.79
N VAL A 541 -8.49 -6.59 5.14
CA VAL A 541 -7.43 -5.78 4.50
C VAL A 541 -6.27 -6.63 3.98
N PHE A 542 -6.09 -7.84 4.49
CA PHE A 542 -4.99 -8.71 4.08
C PHE A 542 -5.11 -9.10 2.60
N GLY A 543 -4.00 -8.96 1.87
CA GLY A 543 -3.95 -9.21 0.42
C GLY A 543 -4.33 -7.99 -0.43
N LEU A 544 -5.12 -7.04 0.08
CA LEU A 544 -5.44 -5.82 -0.65
C LEU A 544 -4.18 -5.02 -0.97
N SER A 545 -4.20 -4.38 -2.13
CA SER A 545 -3.12 -3.49 -2.55
C SER A 545 -2.94 -2.40 -1.49
N GLN A 546 -1.75 -2.34 -0.89
CA GLN A 546 -1.38 -1.23 0.01
C GLN A 546 -1.03 0.05 -0.77
N ARG A 547 -1.24 0.05 -2.09
CA ARG A 547 -1.38 1.29 -2.87
C ARG A 547 -2.75 1.87 -2.53
N THR A 548 -2.76 2.76 -1.56
CA THR A 548 -3.79 3.72 -1.12
C THR A 548 -5.19 3.64 -1.64
N ARG A 549 -5.38 3.72 -2.95
CA ARG A 549 -6.72 3.83 -3.57
C ARG A 549 -7.64 2.67 -3.19
N ALA A 550 -7.14 1.44 -3.12
CA ALA A 550 -7.97 0.26 -2.87
C ALA A 550 -8.60 0.15 -1.46
N LEU A 551 -8.24 1.03 -0.53
CA LEU A 551 -8.78 1.03 0.84
C LEU A 551 -9.79 2.17 1.10
N GLY A 552 -9.90 3.16 0.19
CA GLY A 552 -10.89 4.23 0.29
C GLY A 552 -10.74 5.13 1.53
N LEU A 553 -9.51 5.36 2.02
CA LEU A 553 -9.23 6.34 3.07
C LEU A 553 -8.96 7.71 2.46
N ARG A 554 -9.35 8.79 3.15
CA ARG A 554 -9.09 10.17 2.71
C ARG A 554 -8.46 11.00 3.83
N LYS A 555 -9.24 11.27 4.87
CA LYS A 555 -8.83 11.98 6.09
C LYS A 555 -9.19 11.07 7.24
N SER A 556 -8.20 10.73 8.05
CA SER A 556 -8.42 9.79 9.14
C SER A 556 -8.02 10.43 10.46
N GLY A 557 -8.74 10.12 11.52
CA GLY A 557 -8.25 10.33 12.89
C GLY A 557 -7.36 9.16 13.31
N SER A 558 -6.92 9.17 14.56
CA SER A 558 -6.25 8.01 15.15
C SER A 558 -7.01 7.42 16.34
N ILE A 559 -6.72 6.15 16.65
CA ILE A 559 -7.43 5.37 17.68
C ILE A 559 -6.46 5.02 18.81
N ASP A 560 -6.83 5.38 20.04
CA ASP A 560 -6.22 4.83 21.24
C ASP A 560 -6.66 3.37 21.41
N MET A 561 -5.67 2.47 21.42
CA MET A 561 -5.89 1.03 21.39
C MET A 561 -5.40 0.36 22.69
N PRO A 562 -6.25 -0.39 23.42
CA PRO A 562 -5.81 -1.17 24.58
C PRO A 562 -5.03 -2.41 24.15
N LEU A 563 -4.23 -3.00 25.05
CA LEU A 563 -3.35 -4.14 24.77
C LEU A 563 -4.02 -5.33 24.05
N LEU A 564 -5.29 -5.57 24.33
CA LEU A 564 -6.04 -6.70 23.81
C LEU A 564 -6.93 -6.36 22.59
N ALA A 565 -6.95 -5.10 22.15
CA ALA A 565 -7.46 -4.75 20.83
C ALA A 565 -6.42 -5.08 19.76
N ARG A 566 -6.88 -5.20 18.52
CA ARG A 566 -6.08 -5.71 17.40
C ARG A 566 -6.07 -4.67 16.29
N PRO A 567 -4.89 -4.23 15.82
CA PRO A 567 -4.83 -3.28 14.72
C PRO A 567 -5.29 -3.95 13.42
N ILE A 568 -6.11 -3.25 12.66
CA ILE A 568 -6.51 -3.61 11.30
C ILE A 568 -5.65 -2.83 10.32
N LEU A 569 -5.55 -1.52 10.51
CA LEU A 569 -4.91 -0.59 9.61
C LEU A 569 -4.07 0.43 10.37
N ILE A 570 -2.84 0.63 9.91
CA ILE A 570 -1.84 1.49 10.55
C ILE A 570 -1.32 2.48 9.52
N GLY A 571 -1.41 3.76 9.82
CA GLY A 571 -0.69 4.82 9.14
C GLY A 571 0.77 4.80 9.58
N ARG A 572 1.70 4.37 8.71
CA ARG A 572 3.14 4.34 8.97
C ARG A 572 3.79 5.61 8.45
N TRP A 573 4.82 6.08 9.15
CA TRP A 573 5.49 7.35 8.81
C TRP A 573 4.52 8.55 8.81
N ALA A 574 3.53 8.52 9.69
CA ALA A 574 2.48 9.52 9.80
C ALA A 574 2.77 10.49 10.95
N TRP A 575 1.99 11.56 11.05
CA TRP A 575 1.92 12.37 12.26
C TRP A 575 0.47 12.70 12.62
N SER A 576 0.25 13.06 13.88
CA SER A 576 -1.06 13.41 14.44
C SER A 576 -1.03 14.88 14.87
N GLU A 577 -1.86 15.70 14.26
CA GLU A 577 -2.11 17.09 14.65
C GLU A 577 -3.22 17.09 15.71
N PRO A 578 -2.93 17.48 16.97
CA PRO A 578 -3.93 17.55 18.02
C PRO A 578 -4.92 18.71 17.78
N GLY A 579 -6.22 18.42 17.86
CA GLY A 579 -7.27 19.41 17.57
C GLY A 579 -7.54 19.57 16.06
N GLY A 580 -8.54 20.38 15.71
CA GLY A 580 -8.97 20.61 14.32
C GLY A 580 -8.62 21.99 13.74
N ASP A 581 -8.11 22.90 14.56
CA ASP A 581 -8.07 24.33 14.22
C ASP A 581 -6.97 24.72 13.22
N ARG A 582 -5.92 23.91 13.05
CA ARG A 582 -4.84 24.22 12.09
C ARG A 582 -5.16 23.85 10.63
N LEU A 583 -6.23 23.09 10.38
CA LEU A 583 -6.64 22.75 9.00
C LEU A 583 -7.20 23.93 8.21
N TYR A 584 -7.65 24.99 8.89
CA TYR A 584 -8.20 26.18 8.24
C TYR A 584 -7.17 26.93 7.38
N SER A 585 -5.86 26.72 7.60
CA SER A 585 -4.77 27.34 6.82
C SER A 585 -4.38 26.58 5.55
N GLY A 586 -4.88 25.35 5.36
CA GLY A 586 -4.58 24.51 4.18
C GLY A 586 -3.18 23.87 4.17
N TYR A 587 -2.32 24.17 5.15
CA TYR A 587 -1.02 23.53 5.36
C TYR A 587 -0.76 23.35 6.85
N VAL A 588 -0.60 22.09 7.26
CA VAL A 588 -0.24 21.72 8.63
C VAL A 588 1.18 21.15 8.59
N GLU A 589 2.16 21.96 8.98
CA GLU A 589 3.52 21.46 9.25
C GLU A 589 3.52 20.75 10.61
N PRO A 590 4.16 19.58 10.73
CA PRO A 590 4.17 18.84 11.97
C PRO A 590 5.01 19.55 13.04
N ASP A 591 4.55 19.51 14.30
CA ASP A 591 5.25 20.08 15.45
C ASP A 591 6.08 19.03 16.22
N PRO A 592 7.21 19.41 16.87
CA PRO A 592 8.05 18.49 17.64
C PRO A 592 7.36 17.79 18.83
N GLY A 593 6.20 18.30 19.28
CA GLY A 593 5.41 17.74 20.38
C GLY A 593 4.38 16.68 19.97
N GLU A 594 4.23 16.44 18.67
CA GLU A 594 3.16 15.62 18.10
C GLU A 594 3.51 14.12 18.07
N ALA A 595 2.49 13.30 17.85
CA ALA A 595 2.68 11.87 17.62
C ALA A 595 3.29 11.64 16.24
N TRP A 596 4.35 10.85 16.17
CA TRP A 596 5.06 10.54 14.94
C TRP A 596 5.19 9.02 14.74
N GLY A 597 4.99 8.56 13.51
CA GLY A 597 5.21 7.17 13.11
C GLY A 597 3.93 6.40 12.90
N ASP A 598 3.70 5.38 13.73
CA ASP A 598 2.65 4.39 13.51
C ASP A 598 1.37 4.79 14.25
N LEU A 599 0.38 5.29 13.50
CA LEU A 599 -0.94 5.68 14.00
C LEU A 599 -1.98 4.61 13.65
N VAL A 600 -2.81 4.22 14.61
CA VAL A 600 -3.87 3.22 14.39
C VAL A 600 -5.07 3.91 13.74
N LEU A 601 -5.40 3.50 12.52
CA LEU A 601 -6.54 4.06 11.75
C LEU A 601 -7.77 3.16 11.83
N ALA A 602 -7.59 1.87 12.12
CA ALA A 602 -8.68 0.93 12.38
C ALA A 602 -8.25 -0.17 13.35
N ALA A 603 -9.16 -0.57 14.25
CA ALA A 603 -8.91 -1.62 15.23
C ALA A 603 -10.15 -2.49 15.53
N GLU A 604 -9.93 -3.76 15.87
CA GLU A 604 -10.96 -4.71 16.33
C GLU A 604 -10.76 -5.05 17.81
N ARG A 605 -11.86 -5.14 18.56
CA ARG A 605 -11.92 -5.74 19.89
C ARG A 605 -13.02 -6.81 19.96
N PRO A 606 -12.68 -8.09 20.24
CA PRO A 606 -13.68 -9.08 20.61
C PRO A 606 -14.35 -8.71 21.94
N LEU A 607 -15.68 -8.79 22.01
CA LEU A 607 -16.46 -8.46 23.20
C LEU A 607 -17.58 -9.49 23.38
N GLY A 608 -17.48 -10.32 24.43
CA GLY A 608 -18.34 -11.50 24.57
C GLY A 608 -18.15 -12.46 23.39
N SER A 609 -19.25 -12.88 22.75
CA SER A 609 -19.23 -13.71 21.54
C SER A 609 -19.09 -12.89 20.25
N GLY A 610 -19.35 -11.59 20.29
CA GLY A 610 -19.26 -10.67 19.14
C GLY A 610 -17.93 -9.93 19.02
N ALA A 611 -17.91 -8.87 18.22
CA ALA A 611 -16.80 -7.91 18.16
C ALA A 611 -17.27 -6.50 17.84
N VAL A 612 -16.40 -5.56 18.19
CA VAL A 612 -16.50 -4.16 17.82
C VAL A 612 -15.31 -3.80 16.94
N VAL A 613 -15.56 -3.19 15.79
CA VAL A 613 -14.55 -2.57 14.93
C VAL A 613 -14.73 -1.06 14.97
N ALA A 614 -13.64 -0.35 15.23
CA ALA A 614 -13.56 1.10 15.11
C ALA A 614 -12.76 1.46 13.84
N LEU A 615 -13.31 2.33 13.00
CA LEU A 615 -12.70 2.85 11.78
C LEU A 615 -12.63 4.38 11.88
N ALA A 616 -11.43 4.96 11.85
CA ALA A 616 -11.21 6.39 12.04
C ALA A 616 -11.42 7.23 10.77
N ASP A 617 -12.17 6.70 9.80
CA ASP A 617 -12.51 7.33 8.55
C ASP A 617 -13.91 6.87 8.12
N THR A 618 -14.71 7.74 7.53
CA THR A 618 -16.05 7.44 7.01
C THR A 618 -16.08 7.35 5.48
N TRP A 619 -15.04 7.84 4.79
CA TRP A 619 -15.00 8.02 3.34
C TRP A 619 -15.25 6.72 2.57
N SER A 620 -14.67 5.60 3.01
CA SER A 620 -14.84 4.29 2.36
C SER A 620 -16.29 3.80 2.32
N LEU A 621 -17.17 4.39 3.12
CA LEU A 621 -18.61 4.07 3.19
C LEU A 621 -19.48 5.05 2.38
N THR A 622 -18.91 6.16 1.91
CA THR A 622 -19.65 7.21 1.18
C THR A 622 -19.91 6.83 -0.28
N ASN A 623 -20.86 7.50 -0.94
CA ASN A 623 -21.20 7.32 -2.35
C ASN A 623 -19.98 7.44 -3.28
N LEU A 624 -19.07 8.37 -2.97
CA LEU A 624 -17.83 8.57 -3.73
C LEU A 624 -16.73 7.60 -3.30
N GLY A 625 -16.41 7.56 -2.00
CA GLY A 625 -15.28 6.78 -1.49
C GLY A 625 -15.47 5.27 -1.59
N MET A 626 -16.71 4.79 -1.70
CA MET A 626 -17.00 3.38 -1.93
C MET A 626 -16.49 2.89 -3.28
N ALA A 627 -16.40 3.73 -4.31
CA ALA A 627 -15.86 3.31 -5.60
C ALA A 627 -14.46 2.68 -5.42
N ASP A 628 -13.63 3.34 -4.62
CA ASP A 628 -12.29 2.91 -4.21
C ASP A 628 -12.31 1.88 -3.05
N GLY A 629 -13.12 2.12 -2.03
CA GLY A 629 -13.13 1.38 -0.76
C GLY A 629 -14.02 0.11 -0.71
N HIS A 630 -14.78 -0.21 -1.77
CA HIS A 630 -15.77 -1.30 -1.73
C HIS A 630 -15.17 -2.67 -1.39
N GLU A 631 -13.92 -2.95 -1.76
CA GLU A 631 -13.28 -4.22 -1.42
C GLU A 631 -13.08 -4.34 0.10
N MET A 632 -12.54 -3.29 0.72
CA MET A 632 -12.35 -3.25 2.16
C MET A 632 -13.70 -3.27 2.89
N ALA A 633 -14.65 -2.42 2.48
CA ALA A 633 -15.97 -2.33 3.10
C ALA A 633 -16.73 -3.66 3.00
N GLY A 634 -16.78 -4.28 1.81
CA GLY A 634 -17.44 -5.56 1.60
C GLY A 634 -16.80 -6.70 2.39
N ARG A 635 -15.45 -6.80 2.40
CA ARG A 635 -14.75 -7.81 3.21
C ARG A 635 -14.97 -7.59 4.70
N LEU A 636 -14.99 -6.34 5.17
CA LEU A 636 -15.20 -6.00 6.57
C LEU A 636 -16.62 -6.37 7.02
N LEU A 637 -17.64 -5.96 6.26
CA LEU A 637 -19.04 -6.29 6.54
C LEU A 637 -19.27 -7.82 6.52
N SER A 638 -18.73 -8.51 5.51
CA SER A 638 -18.85 -9.97 5.41
C SER A 638 -18.14 -10.70 6.56
N TYR A 639 -16.94 -10.24 6.96
CA TYR A 639 -16.23 -10.72 8.14
C TYR A 639 -17.04 -10.51 9.43
N LEU A 640 -17.64 -9.34 9.61
CA LEU A 640 -18.43 -9.03 10.81
C LEU A 640 -19.74 -9.82 10.85
N ALA A 641 -20.38 -10.05 9.70
CA ALA A 641 -21.64 -10.78 9.64
C ALA A 641 -21.47 -12.30 9.84
N HIS A 642 -20.38 -12.88 9.36
CA HIS A 642 -20.14 -14.33 9.44
C HIS A 642 -19.24 -14.74 10.60
N ARG A 643 -18.41 -13.83 11.10
CA ARG A 643 -17.43 -14.06 12.17
C ARG A 643 -16.55 -15.30 11.92
N PRO A 644 -15.92 -15.43 10.74
CA PRO A 644 -15.00 -16.54 10.51
C PRO A 644 -13.80 -16.44 11.46
N GLY A 645 -13.10 -17.55 11.67
CA GLY A 645 -11.93 -17.58 12.54
C GLY A 645 -10.85 -16.57 12.11
N SER A 646 -10.62 -15.54 12.92
CA SER A 646 -9.59 -14.53 12.69
C SER A 646 -8.18 -15.11 12.87
N PRO A 647 -7.21 -14.82 11.98
CA PRO A 647 -5.79 -15.14 12.21
C PRO A 647 -5.24 -14.48 13.48
N GLN A 648 -5.86 -13.38 13.88
CA GLN A 648 -5.53 -12.65 15.09
C GLN A 648 -6.20 -13.22 16.35
N ALA A 649 -6.83 -14.40 16.29
CA ALA A 649 -7.28 -15.08 17.49
C ALA A 649 -6.10 -15.34 18.45
N THR A 650 -6.30 -15.08 19.74
CA THR A 650 -5.22 -15.08 20.74
C THR A 650 -4.46 -16.42 20.79
N TRP A 651 -5.17 -17.55 20.71
CA TRP A 651 -4.52 -18.87 20.71
C TRP A 651 -3.64 -19.10 19.47
N ARG A 652 -4.08 -18.62 18.29
CA ARG A 652 -3.31 -18.72 17.04
C ARG A 652 -2.05 -17.87 17.13
N GLN A 653 -2.18 -16.65 17.65
CA GLN A 653 -1.04 -15.74 17.85
C GLN A 653 -0.01 -16.32 18.82
N ILE A 654 -0.44 -16.91 19.94
CA ILE A 654 0.46 -17.54 20.91
C ILE A 654 1.25 -18.67 20.24
N LEU A 655 0.57 -19.58 19.53
CA LEU A 655 1.21 -20.70 18.86
C LEU A 655 2.14 -20.25 17.72
N ALA A 656 1.72 -19.29 16.91
CA ALA A 656 2.55 -18.74 15.83
C ALA A 656 3.78 -18.01 16.39
N SER A 657 3.62 -17.20 17.44
CA SER A 657 4.74 -16.49 18.09
C SER A 657 5.73 -17.46 18.72
N LEU A 658 5.25 -18.53 19.36
CA LEU A 658 6.11 -19.60 19.85
C LEU A 658 6.86 -20.30 18.71
N GLY A 659 6.18 -20.55 17.59
CA GLY A 659 6.79 -21.10 16.38
C GLY A 659 7.91 -20.19 15.84
N TYR A 660 7.67 -18.89 15.71
CA TYR A 660 8.68 -17.91 15.30
C TYR A 660 9.85 -17.84 16.30
N ALA A 661 9.59 -17.89 17.60
CA ALA A 661 10.64 -17.92 18.62
C ALA A 661 11.52 -19.17 18.52
N VAL A 662 10.92 -20.34 18.29
CA VAL A 662 11.66 -21.60 18.10
C VAL A 662 12.48 -21.57 16.81
N LEU A 663 11.92 -21.04 15.71
CA LEU A 663 12.66 -20.84 14.45
C LEU A 663 13.83 -19.88 14.64
N LEU A 664 13.64 -18.78 15.36
CA LEU A 664 14.69 -17.82 15.69
C LEU A 664 15.82 -18.49 16.48
N ILE A 665 15.48 -19.25 17.53
CA ILE A 665 16.45 -20.01 18.33
C ILE A 665 17.21 -21.00 17.44
N LEU A 666 16.50 -21.69 16.54
CA LEU A 666 17.09 -22.68 15.65
C LEU A 666 18.03 -22.05 14.63
N VAL A 667 17.70 -20.89 14.06
CA VAL A 667 18.58 -20.13 13.14
C VAL A 667 19.80 -19.56 13.89
N VAL A 668 19.60 -18.97 15.07
CA VAL A 668 20.66 -18.27 15.83
C VAL A 668 21.60 -19.21 16.59
N ARG A 669 21.13 -20.31 17.19
CA ARG A 669 21.99 -21.18 18.02
C ARG A 669 22.87 -22.12 17.23
N ARG A 670 22.44 -22.55 16.05
CA ARG A 670 23.19 -23.51 15.20
C ARG A 670 23.29 -22.99 13.76
N PRO A 671 23.90 -21.82 13.50
CA PRO A 671 23.88 -21.21 12.18
C PRO A 671 24.32 -22.22 11.12
N ASN A 672 23.42 -22.50 10.19
CA ASN A 672 23.65 -23.37 9.04
C ASN A 672 23.00 -22.67 7.84
N PRO A 673 23.76 -22.35 6.79
CA PRO A 673 23.26 -21.53 5.70
C PRO A 673 22.13 -22.24 4.94
N TRP A 674 22.26 -23.52 4.62
CA TRP A 674 21.21 -24.28 3.92
C TRP A 674 19.92 -24.41 4.73
N ARG A 675 20.03 -24.61 6.04
CA ARG A 675 18.83 -24.66 6.90
C ARG A 675 18.16 -23.29 6.99
N THR A 676 18.95 -22.22 7.05
CA THR A 676 18.43 -20.85 7.05
C THR A 676 17.69 -20.58 5.75
N VAL A 677 18.30 -20.87 4.59
CA VAL A 677 17.69 -20.76 3.26
C VAL A 677 16.38 -21.52 3.20
N ALA A 678 16.36 -22.80 3.61
CA ALA A 678 15.14 -23.60 3.58
C ALA A 678 14.00 -22.98 4.41
N ILE A 679 14.29 -22.55 5.64
CA ILE A 679 13.28 -21.95 6.53
C ILE A 679 12.75 -20.64 5.96
N VAL A 680 13.63 -19.70 5.58
CA VAL A 680 13.18 -18.39 5.09
C VAL A 680 12.46 -18.49 3.75
N SER A 681 12.89 -19.39 2.86
CA SER A 681 12.19 -19.66 1.60
C SER A 681 10.81 -20.28 1.86
N THR A 682 10.68 -21.23 2.80
CA THR A 682 9.37 -21.77 3.17
C THR A 682 8.45 -20.69 3.73
N LEU A 683 8.94 -19.84 4.64
CA LEU A 683 8.16 -18.71 5.16
C LEU A 683 7.68 -17.79 4.04
N ALA A 684 8.58 -17.43 3.11
CA ALA A 684 8.29 -16.50 2.02
C ALA A 684 7.27 -17.09 1.04
N ILE A 685 7.42 -18.36 0.66
CA ILE A 685 6.52 -19.05 -0.25
C ILE A 685 5.12 -19.20 0.38
N VAL A 686 5.03 -19.71 1.61
CA VAL A 686 3.74 -19.92 2.28
C VAL A 686 3.03 -18.59 2.55
N LEU A 687 3.77 -17.54 2.92
CA LEU A 687 3.19 -16.21 3.09
C LEU A 687 2.68 -15.64 1.77
N THR A 688 3.43 -15.83 0.68
CA THR A 688 3.01 -15.41 -0.66
C THR A 688 1.76 -16.15 -1.12
N ILE A 689 1.67 -17.46 -0.85
CA ILE A 689 0.45 -18.24 -1.11
C ILE A 689 -0.73 -17.67 -0.32
N ALA A 690 -0.55 -17.37 0.97
CA ALA A 690 -1.61 -16.77 1.79
C ALA A 690 -2.06 -15.40 1.25
N VAL A 691 -1.13 -14.58 0.75
CA VAL A 691 -1.43 -13.28 0.13
C VAL A 691 -2.18 -13.44 -1.18
N LEU A 692 -1.74 -14.36 -2.06
CA LEU A 692 -2.40 -14.64 -3.34
C LEU A 692 -3.81 -15.20 -3.12
N ASP A 693 -3.96 -16.10 -2.15
CA ASP A 693 -5.24 -16.64 -1.72
C ASP A 693 -6.14 -15.49 -1.22
N ALA A 694 -5.65 -14.63 -0.32
CA ALA A 694 -6.40 -13.47 0.19
C ALA A 694 -6.75 -12.43 -0.88
N ARG A 695 -5.92 -12.27 -1.91
CA ARG A 695 -6.22 -11.44 -3.09
C ARG A 695 -7.34 -12.04 -3.93
N ALA A 696 -7.25 -13.34 -4.20
CA ALA A 696 -8.23 -14.05 -5.01
C ALA A 696 -9.60 -14.14 -4.33
N GLY A 697 -9.64 -14.26 -3.00
CA GLY A 697 -10.88 -14.39 -2.25
C GLY A 697 -11.24 -13.15 -1.45
N GLY A 698 -12.07 -12.31 -2.08
CA GLY A 698 -12.91 -11.31 -1.43
C GLY A 698 -14.35 -11.46 -1.93
N PRO A 699 -15.32 -10.85 -1.25
CA PRO A 699 -16.69 -10.86 -1.70
C PRO A 699 -16.78 -10.13 -3.04
N VAL A 700 -17.46 -10.78 -3.99
CA VAL A 700 -17.68 -10.25 -5.34
C VAL A 700 -19.12 -9.78 -5.41
N PRO A 701 -19.36 -8.44 -5.43
CA PRO A 701 -20.71 -7.93 -5.66
C PRO A 701 -21.24 -8.47 -6.98
N ALA A 702 -22.49 -8.95 -6.95
CA ALA A 702 -23.19 -9.48 -8.10
C ALA A 702 -24.26 -8.50 -8.55
N THR A 703 -24.44 -8.36 -9.87
CA THR A 703 -25.63 -7.70 -10.41
C THR A 703 -26.83 -8.66 -10.23
N PRO A 704 -27.92 -8.25 -9.55
CA PRO A 704 -29.06 -9.13 -9.34
C PRO A 704 -29.82 -9.36 -10.65
N GLY A 705 -29.65 -10.54 -11.23
CA GLY A 705 -30.30 -10.93 -12.48
C GLY A 705 -29.75 -10.21 -13.71
N THR A 706 -29.69 -10.91 -14.85
CA THR A 706 -29.13 -10.40 -16.12
C THR A 706 -30.00 -9.35 -16.82
N SER A 707 -31.17 -9.00 -16.26
CA SER A 707 -32.21 -8.17 -16.90
C SER A 707 -32.68 -6.99 -16.03
N MET A 708 -32.01 -6.71 -14.90
CA MET A 708 -32.49 -5.66 -14.01
C MET A 708 -32.08 -4.27 -14.54
N ALA A 709 -33.08 -3.47 -14.88
CA ALA A 709 -32.86 -2.08 -15.25
C ALA A 709 -32.28 -1.30 -14.05
N PRO A 710 -31.36 -0.34 -14.29
CA PRO A 710 -30.84 0.50 -13.22
C PRO A 710 -31.98 1.21 -12.46
N SER A 711 -31.91 1.17 -11.13
CA SER A 711 -32.92 1.76 -10.25
C SER A 711 -32.39 3.04 -9.61
N GLU A 712 -33.27 4.04 -9.44
CA GLU A 712 -32.98 5.24 -8.66
C GLU A 712 -33.14 4.99 -7.14
N SER A 713 -33.58 3.81 -6.72
CA SER A 713 -33.73 3.43 -5.31
C SER A 713 -32.43 2.90 -4.67
N ASN A 714 -32.44 2.76 -3.34
CA ASN A 714 -31.33 2.20 -2.53
C ASN A 714 -31.23 0.66 -2.64
N ALA A 715 -32.00 0.03 -3.54
CA ALA A 715 -31.93 -1.40 -3.80
C ALA A 715 -30.63 -1.77 -4.53
N ALA A 716 -30.43 -3.07 -4.75
CA ALA A 716 -29.30 -3.54 -5.55
C ALA A 716 -29.33 -2.94 -6.97
N ARG A 717 -28.15 -2.74 -7.56
CA ARG A 717 -27.95 -2.03 -8.83
C ARG A 717 -27.03 -2.79 -9.78
N PRO A 718 -27.14 -2.60 -11.10
CA PRO A 718 -26.13 -3.08 -12.04
C PRO A 718 -24.78 -2.43 -11.76
N ILE A 719 -23.72 -3.23 -11.81
CA ILE A 719 -22.38 -2.77 -11.46
C ILE A 719 -21.71 -2.14 -12.68
N ALA A 720 -21.12 -0.96 -12.48
CA ALA A 720 -20.23 -0.31 -13.43
C ALA A 720 -18.80 -0.31 -12.86
N TYR A 721 -17.91 -1.10 -13.46
CA TYR A 721 -16.50 -1.06 -13.11
C TYR A 721 -15.76 0.01 -13.92
N VAL A 722 -15.04 0.89 -13.24
CA VAL A 722 -14.06 1.80 -13.84
C VAL A 722 -12.68 1.17 -13.69
N ASP A 723 -11.98 0.94 -14.79
CA ASP A 723 -10.63 0.40 -14.75
C ASP A 723 -9.69 1.32 -13.95
N ALA A 724 -8.90 0.73 -13.06
CA ALA A 724 -7.84 1.42 -12.33
C ALA A 724 -6.53 0.58 -12.32
N SER A 725 -6.46 -0.44 -13.17
CA SER A 725 -5.37 -1.42 -13.23
C SER A 725 -4.32 -1.13 -14.31
N HIS A 726 -4.63 -0.26 -15.29
CA HIS A 726 -3.76 0.10 -16.41
C HIS A 726 -3.19 1.53 -16.35
N LEU A 727 -3.13 2.12 -15.14
CA LEU A 727 -2.57 3.46 -14.89
C LEU A 727 -3.36 4.58 -15.59
N GLU A 728 -4.70 4.48 -15.56
CA GLU A 728 -5.64 5.45 -16.12
C GLU A 728 -5.38 6.91 -15.70
N MET A 729 -5.81 7.83 -16.56
CA MET A 729 -5.81 9.27 -16.26
C MET A 729 -6.86 9.59 -15.20
N GLY A 730 -6.45 10.19 -14.08
CA GLY A 730 -7.35 10.51 -12.97
C GLY A 730 -6.62 10.67 -11.64
N ASN A 731 -6.80 11.81 -10.99
CA ASN A 731 -6.31 12.11 -9.64
C ASN A 731 -7.36 11.70 -8.59
N ASP A 732 -6.91 11.32 -7.40
CA ASP A 732 -7.81 10.97 -6.27
C ASP A 732 -8.05 12.14 -5.32
N ARG A 733 -7.48 13.31 -5.61
CA ARG A 733 -7.86 14.52 -4.89
C ARG A 733 -9.33 14.79 -5.21
N ALA A 734 -10.16 14.59 -4.18
CA ALA A 734 -11.60 14.83 -4.26
C ALA A 734 -11.86 16.18 -4.92
N TRP A 735 -12.69 16.18 -5.96
CA TRP A 735 -13.12 17.37 -6.69
C TRP A 735 -12.00 18.18 -7.35
N SER A 736 -10.77 17.65 -7.42
CA SER A 736 -9.71 18.28 -8.21
C SER A 736 -10.04 18.24 -9.70
N ASN A 737 -9.51 19.19 -10.47
CA ASN A 737 -9.76 19.32 -11.91
C ASN A 737 -9.48 18.03 -12.70
N ASP A 738 -8.43 17.30 -12.33
CA ASP A 738 -8.06 16.02 -12.95
C ASP A 738 -8.66 14.80 -12.23
N GLY A 739 -9.58 14.99 -11.28
CA GLY A 739 -10.34 13.92 -10.62
C GLY A 739 -11.52 13.43 -11.46
N ILE A 740 -12.22 12.39 -11.01
CA ILE A 740 -13.35 11.76 -11.74
C ILE A 740 -14.62 11.63 -10.89
N ASP A 741 -14.70 12.35 -9.76
CA ASP A 741 -15.83 12.30 -8.82
C ASP A 741 -17.16 12.61 -9.51
N GLY A 742 -17.19 13.63 -10.37
CA GLY A 742 -18.36 14.01 -11.15
C GLY A 742 -18.83 12.89 -12.08
N PHE A 743 -17.90 12.12 -12.66
CA PHE A 743 -18.21 10.99 -13.51
C PHE A 743 -18.73 9.78 -12.70
N LEU A 744 -18.13 9.47 -11.55
CA LEU A 744 -18.62 8.42 -10.65
C LEU A 744 -20.06 8.70 -10.20
N LEU A 745 -20.37 9.95 -9.85
CA LEU A 745 -21.72 10.38 -9.52
C LEU A 745 -22.65 10.30 -10.73
N THR A 746 -22.15 10.60 -11.93
CA THR A 746 -22.93 10.45 -13.16
C THR A 746 -23.33 8.99 -13.39
N LEU A 747 -22.44 8.02 -13.15
CA LEU A 747 -22.79 6.59 -13.19
C LEU A 747 -23.88 6.25 -12.16
N ALA A 748 -23.74 6.75 -10.93
CA ALA A 748 -24.70 6.54 -9.85
C ALA A 748 -26.09 7.13 -10.15
N ARG A 749 -26.15 8.36 -10.69
CA ARG A 749 -27.39 9.01 -11.16
C ARG A 749 -28.06 8.21 -12.26
N ASN A 750 -27.24 7.59 -13.12
CA ASN A 750 -27.70 6.67 -14.14
C ASN A 750 -28.05 5.26 -13.58
N GLY A 751 -28.17 5.10 -12.26
CA GLY A 751 -28.64 3.90 -11.58
C GLY A 751 -27.62 2.76 -11.48
N TYR A 752 -26.36 3.00 -11.83
CA TYR A 752 -25.29 2.03 -11.63
C TYR A 752 -24.76 2.09 -10.18
N LEU A 753 -24.12 1.01 -9.73
CA LEU A 753 -23.20 1.02 -8.61
C LEU A 753 -21.76 1.19 -9.17
N PRO A 754 -21.15 2.38 -9.09
CA PRO A 754 -19.82 2.63 -9.61
C PRO A 754 -18.75 2.08 -8.67
N LEU A 755 -17.91 1.16 -9.17
CA LEU A 755 -16.81 0.54 -8.44
C LEU A 755 -15.51 0.64 -9.26
N LYS A 756 -14.34 0.78 -8.63
CA LYS A 756 -13.05 0.78 -9.33
C LYS A 756 -12.42 -0.61 -9.37
N LEU A 757 -11.88 -0.99 -10.52
CA LEU A 757 -11.17 -2.25 -10.70
C LEU A 757 -9.66 -2.02 -10.58
N HIS A 758 -9.15 -1.94 -9.34
CA HIS A 758 -7.73 -1.71 -9.06
C HIS A 758 -6.81 -2.87 -9.49
N GLN A 759 -7.38 -4.08 -9.53
CA GLN A 759 -6.72 -5.26 -10.06
C GLN A 759 -7.65 -5.94 -11.05
N TRP A 760 -7.15 -6.24 -12.24
CA TRP A 760 -7.92 -6.94 -13.24
C TRP A 760 -8.38 -8.29 -12.71
N ASN A 761 -9.69 -8.52 -12.70
CA ASN A 761 -10.27 -9.75 -12.18
C ASN A 761 -11.48 -10.15 -13.02
N ARG A 762 -11.37 -11.30 -13.69
CA ARG A 762 -12.42 -11.86 -14.53
C ARG A 762 -13.72 -12.11 -13.78
N SER A 763 -13.69 -12.64 -12.55
CA SER A 763 -14.92 -12.94 -11.81
C SER A 763 -15.72 -11.69 -11.46
N ARG A 764 -15.06 -10.54 -11.30
CA ARG A 764 -15.72 -9.24 -11.12
C ARG A 764 -16.37 -8.75 -12.41
N LEU A 765 -15.67 -8.88 -13.54
CA LEU A 765 -16.21 -8.54 -14.85
C LEU A 765 -17.42 -9.40 -15.23
N ASP A 766 -17.37 -10.70 -14.91
CA ASP A 766 -18.49 -11.63 -15.14
C ASP A 766 -19.78 -11.21 -14.40
N GLN A 767 -19.67 -10.39 -13.35
CA GLN A 767 -20.80 -9.88 -12.55
C GLN A 767 -21.21 -8.44 -12.89
N ALA A 768 -20.50 -7.80 -13.81
CA ALA A 768 -20.69 -6.40 -14.17
C ALA A 768 -21.68 -6.24 -15.33
N SER A 769 -22.21 -5.03 -15.50
CA SER A 769 -23.01 -4.65 -16.68
C SER A 769 -22.29 -3.64 -17.56
N LEU A 770 -21.37 -2.86 -16.97
CA LEU A 770 -20.60 -1.82 -17.64
C LEU A 770 -19.14 -1.87 -17.21
N LEU A 771 -18.22 -1.80 -18.19
CA LEU A 771 -16.80 -1.56 -17.99
C LEU A 771 -16.43 -0.20 -18.60
N VAL A 772 -15.75 0.64 -17.83
CA VAL A 772 -15.25 1.94 -18.29
C VAL A 772 -13.72 1.91 -18.32
N ILE A 773 -13.13 2.25 -19.45
CA ILE A 773 -11.67 2.34 -19.67
C ILE A 773 -11.34 3.79 -20.01
N MET A 774 -10.37 4.40 -19.32
CA MET A 774 -10.14 5.85 -19.35
C MET A 774 -8.65 6.17 -19.48
N ALA A 775 -8.24 6.43 -20.72
CA ALA A 775 -6.87 6.81 -21.04
C ALA A 775 -5.83 5.82 -20.45
N PRO A 776 -5.86 4.55 -20.89
CA PRO A 776 -4.98 3.53 -20.35
C PRO A 776 -3.53 3.81 -20.75
N ARG A 777 -2.61 3.74 -19.77
CA ARG A 777 -1.17 4.00 -19.97
C ARG A 777 -0.31 2.74 -19.92
N ARG A 778 -0.95 1.58 -19.69
CA ARG A 778 -0.34 0.26 -19.74
C ARG A 778 -1.08 -0.59 -20.77
N PRO A 779 -0.36 -1.34 -21.62
CA PRO A 779 -1.01 -2.22 -22.59
C PRO A 779 -1.76 -3.36 -21.91
N PHE A 780 -2.91 -3.70 -22.51
CA PHE A 780 -3.69 -4.88 -22.14
C PHE A 780 -3.01 -6.13 -22.68
N SER A 781 -2.91 -7.15 -21.83
CA SER A 781 -2.44 -8.49 -22.21
C SER A 781 -3.48 -9.25 -23.04
N ALA A 782 -3.05 -10.26 -23.79
CA ALA A 782 -3.94 -11.09 -24.60
C ALA A 782 -5.08 -11.74 -23.78
N GLY A 783 -4.81 -12.13 -22.53
CA GLY A 783 -5.82 -12.68 -21.63
C GLY A 783 -6.90 -11.66 -21.25
N GLN A 784 -6.49 -10.41 -20.98
CA GLN A 784 -7.43 -9.33 -20.63
C GLN A 784 -8.30 -8.94 -21.83
N ILE A 785 -7.73 -8.91 -23.04
CA ILE A 785 -8.50 -8.71 -24.28
C ILE A 785 -9.55 -9.81 -24.47
N GLU A 786 -9.19 -11.06 -24.18
CA GLU A 786 -10.12 -12.18 -24.27
C GLU A 786 -11.22 -12.11 -23.20
N ASP A 787 -10.91 -11.61 -22.00
CA ASP A 787 -11.92 -11.35 -20.97
C ASP A 787 -12.91 -10.26 -21.43
N ILE A 788 -12.42 -9.15 -22.01
CA ILE A 788 -13.28 -8.08 -22.55
C ILE A 788 -14.16 -8.63 -23.67
N ARG A 789 -13.60 -9.45 -24.57
CA ARG A 789 -14.35 -10.06 -25.67
C ARG A 789 -15.52 -10.90 -25.13
N LYS A 790 -15.24 -11.78 -24.17
CA LYS A 790 -16.28 -12.60 -23.52
C LYS A 790 -17.33 -11.76 -22.80
N PHE A 791 -16.90 -10.69 -22.13
CA PHE A 791 -17.80 -9.78 -21.43
C PHE A 791 -18.78 -9.11 -22.40
N VAL A 792 -18.29 -8.57 -23.52
CA VAL A 792 -19.14 -7.90 -24.52
C VAL A 792 -19.99 -8.91 -25.29
N ASP A 793 -19.44 -10.07 -25.68
CA ASP A 793 -20.20 -11.15 -26.32
C ASP A 793 -21.32 -11.70 -25.41
N GLY A 794 -21.12 -11.62 -24.08
CA GLY A 794 -22.11 -11.94 -23.06
C GLY A 794 -23.21 -10.89 -22.88
N GLY A 795 -23.14 -9.75 -23.58
CA GLY A 795 -24.09 -8.65 -23.49
C GLY A 795 -23.63 -7.46 -22.63
N GLY A 796 -22.43 -7.53 -22.07
CA GLY A 796 -21.83 -6.41 -21.33
C GLY A 796 -21.51 -5.20 -22.24
N HIS A 797 -21.44 -4.02 -21.64
CA HIS A 797 -21.12 -2.78 -22.35
C HIS A 797 -19.77 -2.23 -21.93
N VAL A 798 -18.99 -1.71 -22.89
CA VAL A 798 -17.71 -1.05 -22.62
C VAL A 798 -17.76 0.39 -23.11
N VAL A 799 -17.32 1.34 -22.28
CA VAL A 799 -17.11 2.73 -22.66
C VAL A 799 -15.62 3.05 -22.54
N CYS A 800 -15.00 3.39 -23.66
CA CYS A 800 -13.60 3.75 -23.77
C CYS A 800 -13.48 5.25 -24.01
N MET A 801 -12.66 5.93 -23.22
CA MET A 801 -12.26 7.33 -23.41
C MET A 801 -10.77 7.35 -23.70
N ILE A 802 -10.40 7.47 -24.98
CA ILE A 802 -9.01 7.31 -25.43
C ILE A 802 -8.73 8.37 -26.48
N GLY A 803 -7.83 9.29 -26.16
CA GLY A 803 -7.23 10.24 -27.08
C GLY A 803 -5.91 9.73 -27.70
N ALA A 804 -5.38 10.49 -28.65
CA ALA A 804 -4.19 10.08 -29.42
C ALA A 804 -2.94 9.83 -28.54
N THR A 805 -2.83 10.50 -27.40
CA THR A 805 -1.72 10.34 -26.42
C THR A 805 -1.68 8.95 -25.79
N GLU A 806 -2.82 8.28 -25.66
CA GLU A 806 -2.95 6.94 -25.07
C GLU A 806 -3.21 5.85 -26.13
N ALA A 807 -3.27 6.21 -27.42
CA ALA A 807 -3.51 5.27 -28.51
C ALA A 807 -2.44 4.16 -28.60
N ALA A 808 -1.17 4.50 -28.33
CA ALA A 808 -0.07 3.53 -28.38
C ALA A 808 -0.17 2.46 -27.28
N PRO A 809 -0.32 2.80 -25.98
CA PRO A 809 -0.62 1.81 -24.95
C PRO A 809 -1.95 1.06 -25.19
N ALA A 810 -2.99 1.72 -25.70
CA ALA A 810 -4.29 1.11 -25.99
C ALA A 810 -4.32 0.25 -27.26
N ARG A 811 -3.23 0.17 -28.03
CA ARG A 811 -3.22 -0.40 -29.39
C ARG A 811 -3.76 -1.83 -29.43
N THR A 812 -3.38 -2.67 -28.46
CA THR A 812 -3.86 -4.07 -28.38
C THR A 812 -5.37 -4.17 -28.20
N LEU A 813 -5.99 -3.23 -27.48
CA LEU A 813 -7.43 -3.12 -27.32
C LEU A 813 -8.10 -2.62 -28.60
N LEU A 814 -7.61 -1.51 -29.15
CA LEU A 814 -8.17 -0.89 -30.34
C LEU A 814 -8.16 -1.86 -31.54
N ASP A 815 -7.03 -2.52 -31.79
CA ASP A 815 -6.89 -3.49 -32.89
C ASP A 815 -7.80 -4.70 -32.71
N ALA A 816 -7.88 -5.25 -31.48
CA ALA A 816 -8.70 -6.42 -31.18
C ALA A 816 -10.20 -6.20 -31.44
N PHE A 817 -10.64 -4.95 -31.36
CA PHE A 817 -12.03 -4.54 -31.59
C PHE A 817 -12.19 -3.62 -32.81
N GLN A 818 -11.21 -3.61 -33.73
CA GLN A 818 -11.20 -2.90 -35.01
C GLN A 818 -11.54 -1.41 -34.91
N PHE A 819 -11.18 -0.77 -33.80
CA PHE A 819 -11.18 0.69 -33.71
C PHE A 819 -9.86 1.25 -34.23
N THR A 820 -9.90 2.44 -34.80
CA THR A 820 -8.73 3.15 -35.31
C THR A 820 -8.61 4.50 -34.61
N LEU A 821 -7.42 4.77 -34.08
CA LEU A 821 -7.05 6.05 -33.48
C LEU A 821 -5.54 6.18 -33.69
N ASP A 822 -5.13 7.21 -34.42
CA ASP A 822 -3.72 7.44 -34.69
C ASP A 822 -3.04 8.04 -33.45
N PRO A 823 -1.76 7.69 -33.17
CA PRO A 823 -1.06 8.16 -31.98
C PRO A 823 -0.49 9.58 -32.15
N SER A 824 -0.39 10.30 -31.03
CA SER A 824 0.33 11.57 -30.92
C SER A 824 1.11 11.61 -29.59
N PRO A 825 2.46 11.67 -29.60
CA PRO A 825 3.30 11.74 -30.78
C PRO A 825 3.33 10.41 -31.55
N SER A 826 3.53 10.50 -32.88
CA SER A 826 3.76 9.30 -33.70
C SER A 826 5.07 8.61 -33.27
N PRO A 827 5.12 7.26 -33.17
CA PRO A 827 6.33 6.55 -32.78
C PRO A 827 7.51 6.87 -33.72
N THR A 828 8.71 7.03 -33.14
CA THR A 828 9.92 7.34 -33.92
C THR A 828 10.16 6.32 -35.02
N GLY A 829 10.22 6.78 -36.28
CA GLY A 829 10.42 5.94 -37.47
C GLY A 829 9.14 5.31 -38.02
N SER A 830 7.97 5.60 -37.46
CA SER A 830 6.69 5.18 -38.02
C SER A 830 6.31 5.96 -39.29
N LYS A 831 5.60 5.29 -40.20
CA LYS A 831 4.93 5.94 -41.34
C LYS A 831 3.47 6.31 -41.04
N THR A 832 2.99 6.00 -39.83
CA THR A 832 1.65 6.41 -39.40
C THR A 832 1.59 7.93 -39.31
N PRO A 833 0.61 8.58 -39.95
CA PRO A 833 0.34 9.99 -39.73
C PRO A 833 0.23 10.28 -38.24
N GLU A 834 0.78 11.40 -37.81
CA GLU A 834 0.53 11.91 -36.47
C GLU A 834 -0.90 12.42 -36.43
N ALA A 835 -1.65 12.05 -35.38
CA ALA A 835 -3.01 12.53 -35.24
C ALA A 835 -3.02 14.05 -35.04
N GLU A 836 -3.96 14.74 -35.69
CA GLU A 836 -4.21 16.16 -35.44
C GLU A 836 -5.33 16.30 -34.40
N PRO A 837 -5.15 17.12 -33.34
CA PRO A 837 -6.20 17.39 -32.37
C PRO A 837 -7.36 18.15 -33.04
N MET A 838 -8.59 17.87 -32.62
CA MET A 838 -9.77 18.63 -33.06
C MET A 838 -9.86 19.94 -32.26
N GLY A 839 -9.92 21.09 -32.94
CA GLY A 839 -10.02 22.41 -32.30
C GLY A 839 -9.47 23.54 -33.18
N VAL A 840 -9.67 24.78 -32.75
CA VAL A 840 -9.29 25.98 -33.52
C VAL A 840 -8.03 26.60 -32.89
N TYR A 841 -6.91 26.54 -33.64
CA TYR A 841 -5.56 27.06 -33.37
C TYR A 841 -4.62 26.27 -32.44
N PRO A 842 -3.33 26.07 -32.82
CA PRO A 842 -2.30 25.44 -31.97
C PRO A 842 -1.94 26.21 -30.69
N GLU A 843 -2.33 27.48 -30.61
CA GLU A 843 -2.04 28.36 -29.46
C GLU A 843 -3.10 28.26 -28.35
N GLU A 844 -4.30 27.76 -28.69
CA GLU A 844 -5.36 27.41 -27.76
C GLU A 844 -5.57 25.89 -27.83
N PHE A 845 -4.83 25.11 -27.03
CA PHE A 845 -5.22 23.73 -26.71
C PHE A 845 -6.55 23.78 -25.94
N GLY A 846 -7.65 24.00 -26.66
CA GLY A 846 -8.91 24.46 -26.11
C GLY A 846 -10.02 23.42 -26.23
N SER A 847 -10.76 23.25 -25.14
CA SER A 847 -12.02 22.52 -25.15
C SER A 847 -13.00 23.14 -26.16
N PHE A 848 -13.81 22.33 -26.85
CA PHE A 848 -14.80 22.80 -27.83
C PHE A 848 -16.15 22.11 -27.63
N PHE A 849 -17.24 22.74 -28.11
CA PHE A 849 -18.56 22.12 -28.10
C PHE A 849 -18.81 21.30 -29.37
N ALA A 850 -19.24 20.05 -29.22
CA ALA A 850 -19.70 19.19 -30.31
C ALA A 850 -21.22 18.99 -30.22
N MET A 851 -21.90 19.01 -31.37
CA MET A 851 -23.33 18.71 -31.45
C MET A 851 -23.53 17.20 -31.49
N TYR A 852 -24.31 16.66 -30.56
CA TYR A 852 -24.72 15.24 -30.58
C TYR A 852 -26.20 15.06 -30.97
N MET A 853 -26.93 16.16 -31.10
CA MET A 853 -28.31 16.19 -31.57
C MET A 853 -28.59 17.51 -32.28
N LEU A 854 -29.17 17.43 -33.48
CA LEU A 854 -29.53 18.59 -34.30
C LEU A 854 -31.05 18.74 -34.38
N ARG A 855 -31.53 19.98 -34.28
CA ARG A 855 -32.96 20.32 -34.34
C ARG A 855 -33.61 19.91 -35.65
N SER A 856 -32.88 19.95 -36.76
CA SER A 856 -33.36 19.51 -38.07
C SER A 856 -33.70 18.02 -38.12
N GLU A 857 -33.15 17.19 -37.24
CA GLU A 857 -33.30 15.73 -37.27
C GLU A 857 -34.23 15.21 -36.18
N GLN A 858 -34.20 15.80 -34.99
CA GLN A 858 -34.95 15.32 -33.82
C GLN A 858 -35.73 16.42 -33.09
N GLY A 859 -35.82 17.62 -33.66
CA GLY A 859 -36.58 18.75 -33.12
C GLY A 859 -35.94 19.50 -31.97
N ARG A 860 -34.70 19.16 -31.56
CA ARG A 860 -33.93 19.83 -30.48
C ARG A 860 -32.44 19.90 -30.81
N ASP A 861 -31.77 20.95 -30.34
CA ASP A 861 -30.31 21.10 -30.40
C ASP A 861 -29.71 20.71 -29.05
N ALA A 862 -28.69 19.85 -29.05
CA ALA A 862 -27.95 19.50 -27.84
C ALA A 862 -26.46 19.35 -28.13
N ARG A 863 -25.65 19.86 -27.21
CA ARG A 863 -24.19 19.97 -27.35
C ARG A 863 -23.48 19.39 -26.13
N VAL A 864 -22.23 19.00 -26.32
CA VAL A 864 -21.36 18.48 -25.27
C VAL A 864 -20.00 19.16 -25.36
N LEU A 865 -19.43 19.52 -24.21
CA LEU A 865 -18.07 20.02 -24.10
C LEU A 865 -17.07 18.86 -24.21
N VAL A 866 -16.15 19.00 -25.15
CA VAL A 866 -15.05 18.08 -25.44
C VAL A 866 -13.77 18.76 -24.96
N ALA A 867 -13.01 18.12 -24.08
CA ALA A 867 -11.82 18.70 -23.48
C ALA A 867 -10.59 18.60 -24.40
N SER A 868 -10.43 17.45 -25.07
CA SER A 868 -9.33 17.20 -25.99
C SER A 868 -9.76 16.17 -27.04
N GLY A 869 -10.50 16.62 -28.06
CA GLY A 869 -11.05 15.75 -29.08
C GLY A 869 -10.01 15.27 -30.10
N TRP A 870 -10.11 14.00 -30.48
CA TRP A 870 -9.27 13.34 -31.48
C TRP A 870 -10.15 12.51 -32.43
N PRO A 871 -9.81 12.44 -33.73
CA PRO A 871 -10.55 11.64 -34.69
C PRO A 871 -10.44 10.15 -34.38
N VAL A 872 -11.59 9.50 -34.29
CA VAL A 872 -11.71 8.05 -34.13
C VAL A 872 -12.31 7.42 -35.38
N GLY A 873 -12.00 6.16 -35.61
CA GLY A 873 -12.58 5.36 -36.68
C GLY A 873 -12.86 3.94 -36.22
N CYS A 874 -13.51 3.19 -37.10
CA CYS A 874 -13.72 1.76 -36.89
C CYS A 874 -13.82 1.10 -38.26
N GLY A 875 -13.07 0.01 -38.44
CA GLY A 875 -12.96 -0.74 -39.69
C GLY A 875 -14.06 -1.77 -39.91
N ASP A 876 -15.03 -1.86 -39.01
CA ASP A 876 -16.16 -2.78 -39.09
C ASP A 876 -17.44 -2.03 -39.52
N ASP A 877 -18.31 -2.70 -40.27
CA ASP A 877 -19.55 -2.12 -40.79
C ASP A 877 -20.68 -2.08 -39.75
N ASN A 878 -20.61 -2.91 -38.70
CA ASN A 878 -21.59 -2.96 -37.61
C ASN A 878 -21.32 -1.88 -36.55
N ARG A 879 -21.24 -0.63 -37.01
CA ARG A 879 -20.93 0.55 -36.21
C ARG A 879 -21.92 1.69 -36.45
N GLN A 880 -21.96 2.62 -35.51
CA GLN A 880 -22.70 3.86 -35.61
C GLN A 880 -21.83 5.01 -35.08
N VAL A 881 -21.71 6.09 -35.86
CA VAL A 881 -21.14 7.35 -35.37
C VAL A 881 -22.23 8.07 -34.59
N LEU A 882 -21.93 8.42 -33.33
CA LEU A 882 -22.86 9.08 -32.42
C LEU A 882 -22.64 10.60 -32.37
N VAL A 883 -21.39 11.03 -32.47
CA VAL A 883 -21.00 12.44 -32.42
C VAL A 883 -19.93 12.70 -33.46
N HIS A 884 -20.12 13.77 -34.22
CA HIS A 884 -19.12 14.33 -35.11
C HIS A 884 -18.46 15.54 -34.44
N GLY A 885 -17.14 15.60 -34.51
CA GLY A 885 -16.37 16.76 -34.10
C GLY A 885 -16.13 17.73 -35.27
N TYR A 886 -14.99 18.41 -35.25
CA TYR A 886 -14.65 19.42 -36.24
C TYR A 886 -14.50 18.81 -37.65
N HIS A 887 -14.86 19.58 -38.69
CA HIS A 887 -14.90 19.13 -40.10
C HIS A 887 -15.70 17.84 -40.37
N GLY A 888 -16.65 17.48 -39.49
CA GLY A 888 -17.46 16.26 -39.64
C GLY A 888 -16.72 14.96 -39.33
N GLN A 889 -15.51 15.04 -38.76
CA GLN A 889 -14.76 13.85 -38.37
C GLN A 889 -15.45 13.12 -37.19
N PRO A 890 -15.48 11.78 -37.15
CA PRO A 890 -16.08 11.06 -36.04
C PRO A 890 -15.31 11.28 -34.73
N LEU A 891 -16.04 11.60 -33.66
CA LEU A 891 -15.49 11.78 -32.31
C LEU A 891 -15.96 10.68 -31.35
N VAL A 892 -17.21 10.23 -31.49
CA VAL A 892 -17.78 9.15 -30.69
C VAL A 892 -18.35 8.08 -31.61
N ILE A 893 -17.82 6.86 -31.51
CA ILE A 893 -18.26 5.70 -32.29
C ILE A 893 -18.76 4.62 -31.35
N ARG A 894 -19.88 4.02 -31.71
CA ARG A 894 -20.41 2.82 -31.08
C ARG A 894 -20.32 1.64 -32.03
N ARG A 895 -19.91 0.47 -31.54
CA ARG A 895 -19.90 -0.81 -32.25
C ARG A 895 -20.68 -1.86 -31.47
N PHE A 896 -21.41 -2.73 -32.18
CA PHE A 896 -22.21 -3.80 -31.59
C PHE A 896 -21.54 -5.17 -31.74
N PHE A 897 -21.76 -6.04 -30.76
CA PHE A 897 -21.15 -7.36 -30.64
C PHE A 897 -22.14 -8.41 -30.11
N GLY A 898 -21.88 -9.68 -30.45
CA GLY A 898 -22.65 -10.83 -29.98
C GLY A 898 -24.11 -10.90 -30.49
N GLN A 899 -24.81 -11.97 -30.10
CA GLN A 899 -26.25 -12.14 -30.33
C GLN A 899 -27.12 -11.39 -29.29
N THR A 900 -26.50 -10.98 -28.19
CA THR A 900 -27.11 -10.38 -26.99
C THR A 900 -27.05 -8.84 -26.98
N HIS A 901 -26.58 -8.20 -28.05
CA HIS A 901 -26.45 -6.74 -28.23
C HIS A 901 -25.45 -6.03 -27.30
N GLY A 902 -24.34 -6.70 -26.93
CA GLY A 902 -23.22 -6.04 -26.25
C GLY A 902 -22.62 -4.93 -27.12
N GLN A 903 -22.02 -3.92 -26.50
CA GLN A 903 -21.60 -2.70 -27.21
C GLN A 903 -20.26 -2.19 -26.69
N ILE A 904 -19.43 -1.66 -27.59
CA ILE A 904 -18.26 -0.85 -27.22
C ILE A 904 -18.46 0.55 -27.78
N VAL A 905 -18.38 1.56 -26.92
CA VAL A 905 -18.37 2.98 -27.28
C VAL A 905 -16.96 3.52 -27.12
N LEU A 906 -16.40 4.10 -28.16
CA LEU A 906 -15.12 4.82 -28.13
C LEU A 906 -15.37 6.32 -28.26
N ILE A 907 -14.91 7.08 -27.27
CA ILE A 907 -14.87 8.54 -27.24
C ILE A 907 -13.41 8.95 -27.43
N GLY A 908 -13.14 9.71 -28.49
CA GLY A 908 -11.81 10.21 -28.85
C GLY A 908 -11.29 11.33 -27.94
N ASP A 909 -11.42 11.21 -26.63
CA ASP A 909 -10.99 12.24 -25.67
C ASP A 909 -10.61 11.58 -24.33
N SER A 910 -9.32 11.64 -23.98
CA SER A 910 -8.78 11.10 -22.73
C SER A 910 -9.23 11.87 -21.48
N ARG A 911 -9.62 13.14 -21.64
CA ARG A 911 -9.98 14.07 -20.55
C ARG A 911 -11.49 14.19 -20.35
N PHE A 912 -12.29 13.44 -21.11
CA PHE A 912 -13.73 13.62 -21.20
C PHE A 912 -14.47 13.43 -19.87
N ALA A 913 -14.05 12.46 -19.04
CA ALA A 913 -14.63 12.16 -17.73
C ALA A 913 -13.98 12.92 -16.56
N LEU A 914 -13.00 13.80 -16.81
CA LEU A 914 -12.39 14.58 -15.73
C LEU A 914 -13.36 15.61 -15.18
N ASN A 915 -13.26 15.91 -13.89
CA ASN A 915 -14.07 16.92 -13.20
C ASN A 915 -14.06 18.26 -13.95
N ALA A 916 -12.89 18.70 -14.43
CA ALA A 916 -12.76 19.92 -15.23
C ALA A 916 -13.66 19.93 -16.48
N ASN A 917 -13.80 18.79 -17.17
CA ASN A 917 -14.68 18.68 -18.32
C ASN A 917 -16.14 18.40 -17.92
N HIS A 918 -16.37 17.77 -16.78
CA HIS A 918 -17.71 17.56 -16.21
C HIS A 918 -18.36 18.84 -15.67
N GLY A 919 -17.70 19.98 -15.84
CA GLY A 919 -18.16 21.29 -15.37
C GLY A 919 -17.93 21.51 -13.88
N TYR A 920 -16.84 20.95 -13.35
CA TYR A 920 -16.36 21.23 -12.00
C TYR A 920 -14.93 21.77 -12.06
N TYR A 921 -14.77 23.04 -11.69
CA TYR A 921 -13.46 23.69 -11.63
C TYR A 921 -13.16 24.06 -10.18
N HIS A 922 -12.09 23.49 -9.61
CA HIS A 922 -11.77 23.58 -8.18
C HIS A 922 -12.93 23.21 -7.23
N GLY A 923 -13.80 22.30 -7.68
CA GLY A 923 -14.99 21.86 -6.93
C GLY A 923 -16.22 22.75 -7.10
N GLU A 924 -16.12 23.87 -7.81
CA GLU A 924 -17.24 24.75 -8.15
C GLU A 924 -17.86 24.37 -9.48
N LEU A 925 -19.18 24.53 -9.60
CA LEU A 925 -19.93 24.20 -10.80
C LEU A 925 -19.70 25.26 -11.89
N THR A 926 -19.49 24.84 -13.12
CA THR A 926 -19.43 25.73 -14.30
C THR A 926 -20.70 25.65 -15.13
N ASP A 927 -20.94 26.64 -15.99
CA ASP A 927 -22.11 26.71 -16.87
C ASP A 927 -22.24 25.51 -17.84
N SER A 928 -21.15 24.78 -18.09
CA SER A 928 -21.13 23.61 -18.98
C SER A 928 -21.46 22.28 -18.29
N ALA A 929 -21.65 22.29 -16.96
CA ALA A 929 -21.88 21.06 -16.18
C ALA A 929 -23.17 20.34 -16.62
N GLU A 930 -24.24 21.09 -16.89
CA GLU A 930 -25.51 20.55 -17.35
C GLU A 930 -25.40 19.90 -18.75
N ASP A 931 -24.72 20.56 -19.70
CA ASP A 931 -24.51 20.05 -21.06
C ASP A 931 -23.85 18.65 -21.04
N ASN A 932 -22.81 18.49 -20.23
CA ASN A 932 -22.10 17.22 -20.13
C ASN A 932 -22.87 16.16 -19.34
N ALA A 933 -23.57 16.54 -18.26
CA ALA A 933 -24.46 15.63 -17.54
C ALA A 933 -25.59 15.10 -18.44
N HIS A 934 -26.17 15.96 -19.27
CA HIS A 934 -27.18 15.59 -20.27
C HIS A 934 -26.63 14.65 -21.34
N PHE A 935 -25.42 14.90 -21.86
CA PHE A 935 -24.78 13.99 -22.79
C PHE A 935 -24.63 12.57 -22.23
N TRP A 936 -24.16 12.44 -20.99
CA TRP A 936 -24.00 11.13 -20.36
C TRP A 936 -25.34 10.43 -20.13
N ARG A 937 -26.36 11.15 -19.68
CA ARG A 937 -27.72 10.60 -19.51
C ARG A 937 -28.28 10.09 -20.84
N TRP A 938 -28.10 10.87 -21.91
CA TRP A 938 -28.46 10.48 -23.28
C TRP A 938 -27.70 9.22 -23.72
N LEU A 939 -26.37 9.20 -23.56
CA LEU A 939 -25.52 8.09 -23.98
C LEU A 939 -25.89 6.80 -23.23
N PHE A 940 -25.99 6.85 -21.91
CA PHE A 940 -26.32 5.68 -21.11
C PHE A 940 -27.75 5.19 -21.33
N SER A 941 -28.70 6.06 -21.69
CA SER A 941 -30.06 5.61 -22.09
C SER A 941 -30.02 4.77 -23.38
N ARG A 942 -29.09 5.07 -24.30
CA ARG A 942 -28.91 4.33 -25.56
C ARG A 942 -28.11 3.05 -25.42
N ILE A 943 -27.17 3.00 -24.46
CA ILE A 943 -26.39 1.80 -24.16
C ILE A 943 -27.30 0.72 -23.55
N ARG A 944 -28.16 1.11 -22.60
CA ARG A 944 -28.94 0.17 -21.76
C ARG A 944 -30.09 -0.56 -22.46
N GLY A 945 -30.56 -0.05 -23.60
CA GLY A 945 -31.78 -0.56 -24.23
C GLY A 945 -33.03 -0.14 -23.43
N GLY A 946 -33.70 0.91 -23.89
CA GLY A 946 -34.87 1.52 -23.25
C GLY A 946 -35.32 2.76 -24.03
N PRO A 947 -36.38 3.47 -23.60
CA PRO A 947 -36.75 4.73 -24.24
C PRO A 947 -35.58 5.72 -24.12
N ALA A 948 -35.12 6.23 -25.27
CA ALA A 948 -34.02 7.18 -25.31
C ALA A 948 -34.39 8.43 -24.51
N TRP A 949 -33.56 8.80 -23.55
CA TRP A 949 -33.73 10.06 -22.85
C TRP A 949 -33.31 11.21 -23.76
N MET A 950 -34.10 12.28 -23.74
CA MET A 950 -33.89 13.46 -24.56
C MET A 950 -33.66 14.68 -23.65
N PRO A 951 -32.66 15.53 -23.93
CA PRO A 951 -32.40 16.72 -23.14
C PRO A 951 -33.57 17.72 -23.20
N PRO A 952 -33.77 18.50 -22.12
CA PRO A 952 -34.79 19.55 -22.09
C PRO A 952 -34.51 20.61 -23.17
N ASP A 953 -35.58 21.27 -23.67
CA ASP A 953 -35.42 22.33 -24.66
C ASP A 953 -34.82 23.58 -24.00
N PRO A 954 -33.68 24.11 -24.49
CA PRO A 954 -33.04 25.30 -23.92
C PRO A 954 -33.96 26.53 -23.86
N GLN A 955 -35.06 26.58 -24.64
CA GLN A 955 -35.99 27.71 -24.62
C GLN A 955 -36.92 27.78 -23.38
N PHE A 956 -37.03 26.72 -22.57
CA PHE A 956 -37.99 26.68 -21.45
C PHE A 956 -37.43 27.21 -20.11
N GLN A 957 -36.10 27.22 -19.91
CA GLN A 957 -35.50 27.68 -18.63
C GLN A 957 -35.48 29.21 -18.47
N ASN A 958 -35.43 29.97 -19.57
CA ASN A 958 -35.46 31.45 -19.52
C ASN A 958 -36.82 32.06 -19.13
N ARG A 959 -37.87 31.27 -18.87
CA ARG A 959 -39.18 31.78 -18.40
C ARG A 959 -39.46 31.55 -16.92
N GLN A 960 -38.66 30.75 -16.21
CA GLN A 960 -38.86 30.53 -14.76
C GLN A 960 -37.91 31.36 -13.88
N THR A 961 -36.82 31.90 -14.41
CA THR A 961 -35.94 32.85 -13.71
C THR A 961 -36.43 34.31 -13.78
N SER A 962 -37.52 34.58 -14.50
CA SER A 962 -38.21 35.87 -14.53
C SER A 962 -39.41 35.95 -13.59
N ALA A 963 -39.42 35.18 -12.50
CA ALA A 963 -40.29 35.47 -11.37
C ALA A 963 -39.63 36.60 -10.56
N PRO A 964 -40.27 37.77 -10.36
CA PRO A 964 -39.67 38.88 -9.66
C PRO A 964 -39.34 38.44 -8.23
N THR A 965 -38.07 38.58 -7.84
CA THR A 965 -37.67 38.45 -6.45
C THR A 965 -38.46 39.47 -5.63
N ARG A 966 -38.89 39.03 -4.45
CA ARG A 966 -39.79 39.74 -3.50
C ARG A 966 -39.26 41.09 -2.99
N ARG A 967 -38.16 41.62 -3.55
CA ARG A 967 -37.53 42.90 -3.23
C ARG A 967 -37.91 44.06 -4.14
N GLU A 968 -38.67 43.84 -5.23
CA GLU A 968 -39.05 44.94 -6.16
C GLU A 968 -40.53 45.38 -6.09
N VAL A 969 -41.33 44.88 -5.14
CA VAL A 969 -42.77 45.28 -5.05
C VAL A 969 -43.09 46.23 -3.89
N HIS A 970 -42.21 46.46 -2.92
CA HIS A 970 -42.42 47.52 -1.94
C HIS A 970 -41.11 48.22 -1.58
N ARG A 971 -41.05 49.50 -1.97
CA ARG A 971 -40.33 50.62 -1.36
C ARG A 971 -39.05 50.34 -0.58
#